data_AF-B8C3K9-F1
#
_entry.id   AF-B8C3K9-F1
#
_cell.length_a   1.000
_cell.length_b   1.000
_cell.length_c   1.000
_cell.angle_alpha   90.00
_cell.angle_beta   90.00
_cell.angle_gamma   90.00
#
_symmetry.space_group_name_H-M   'P 1'
#
loop_
_entity.id
_entity.type
_entity.pdbx_description
1 polymer ?
#
loop_
_entity_poly.entity_id
_entity_poly.type
_entity_poly.pdbx_seq_one_letter_code
_entity_poly.pdbx_strand_id
1 'polypeptide(L)'
;MANLIDQWISNGEYRYLGAQQAELLAKRLIMERGGGNDDVAWGMYHLDSLINYLNQLYSDNEFVDKILSIVTTFEKAYVEDIEVPYKSIITSLCKCQTAHAATAAEQILNRFETRLDSEDGTVDTANKYFHSNPPTTETYNASMLKLQKEEYANCEPDIVTFTKVLSVLAMGKSDAGRAVQLLDEMLQLSSNDSYKYDVRPRNKHFNIVLGLMADSETVNKDTLEKATAYVQLMETLVERDADDRINQDEYYSSNDFYQDDFGLHQSSKPDTVTFNTLISIADRARQPEIAEEILEDMIKRSSDGDKMVQPDIFSFNTVLSAWSRSKKSNVGVKTAEILHRMQELADKGDTNVKPDNTSLTTVINSLIASSGKKREAPMQAEQIIQRMEENKDSAIRPDAVTYTSLMKCWIQSGRSKAMNRSIEILDILEQRYREGHEECKPDALAYNVALNAIAKNKAPDSAERAEALLQRMREQYYAGDKDLAPNVSSFTTVMATWARSRRPDAAKQADRLLNEMHEMHESGVSVAAPNSFAYSTCILAWAKTGHKNAGERAESLLKRMVLCHNDGFDNIAPNVISYTNAMEAWIGSKQPHALERVESILEKMIEQSKAGDENVAPTTTTFNVVLKAIRQSSEPLKHQKALQVVNRMKAMYESGDKRVKPNVATYNSVRAIMFMSRSCIFLANISSQLLQFSSSLLVHTLKAMPQPNLLPFPWY
;
A
#
# COMPACT_ATOMS: atom_id res chain seq x y z
N MET A 1 -37.64 46.82 -1.99
CA MET A 1 -37.99 46.55 -3.40
C MET A 1 -37.51 45.17 -3.89
N ALA A 2 -36.37 44.63 -3.44
CA ALA A 2 -35.92 43.28 -3.83
C ALA A 2 -36.93 42.14 -3.47
N ASN A 3 -37.59 42.21 -2.31
CA ASN A 3 -38.66 41.25 -1.95
C ASN A 3 -39.90 41.31 -2.85
N LEU A 4 -40.09 42.38 -3.63
CA LEU A 4 -41.26 42.46 -4.53
C LEU A 4 -41.09 41.55 -5.73
N ILE A 5 -39.90 41.43 -6.34
CA ILE A 5 -39.66 40.61 -7.54
C ILE A 5 -39.76 39.12 -7.22
N ASP A 6 -39.20 38.69 -6.09
CA ASP A 6 -39.29 37.30 -5.65
C ASP A 6 -40.72 36.91 -5.23
N GLN A 7 -41.43 37.79 -4.50
CA GLN A 7 -42.87 37.60 -4.26
C GLN A 7 -43.69 37.62 -5.55
N TRP A 8 -43.23 38.34 -6.59
CA TRP A 8 -43.88 38.42 -7.90
C TRP A 8 -43.73 37.11 -8.70
N ILE A 9 -42.53 36.54 -8.68
CA ILE A 9 -42.20 35.27 -9.34
C ILE A 9 -42.86 34.10 -8.60
N SER A 10 -42.96 34.17 -7.26
CA SER A 10 -43.53 33.09 -6.45
C SER A 10 -45.06 33.09 -6.38
N ASN A 11 -45.74 34.23 -6.52
CA ASN A 11 -47.20 34.33 -6.30
C ASN A 11 -48.08 34.07 -7.53
N GLY A 12 -47.53 33.77 -8.71
CA GLY A 12 -48.28 33.14 -9.81
C GLY A 12 -49.50 33.91 -10.36
N GLU A 13 -49.70 35.20 -10.06
CA GLU A 13 -50.76 36.01 -10.67
C GLU A 13 -50.29 36.61 -12.01
N TYR A 14 -50.28 35.75 -13.03
CA TYR A 14 -50.18 36.14 -14.43
C TYR A 14 -51.39 36.99 -14.83
N ARG A 15 -51.32 38.34 -14.78
CA ARG A 15 -52.32 39.13 -15.52
C ARG A 15 -52.02 40.55 -15.97
N TYR A 16 -51.03 41.30 -15.48
CA TYR A 16 -50.91 42.72 -15.93
C TYR A 16 -49.52 43.34 -16.17
N LEU A 17 -48.40 42.61 -16.12
CA LEU A 17 -47.17 43.08 -16.80
C LEU A 17 -46.44 41.92 -17.53
N GLY A 18 -46.06 42.15 -18.79
CA GLY A 18 -45.41 41.18 -19.68
C GLY A 18 -43.89 41.08 -19.49
N ALA A 19 -43.28 40.02 -20.03
CA ALA A 19 -41.85 39.71 -19.90
C ALA A 19 -40.89 40.87 -20.29
N GLN A 20 -41.29 41.72 -21.24
CA GLN A 20 -40.57 42.95 -21.58
C GLN A 20 -40.53 43.97 -20.43
N GLN A 21 -41.57 44.04 -19.60
CA GLN A 21 -41.60 44.95 -18.46
C GLN A 21 -40.76 44.41 -17.29
N ALA A 22 -40.64 43.09 -17.13
CA ALA A 22 -39.70 42.48 -16.18
C ALA A 22 -38.24 42.75 -16.59
N GLU A 23 -37.92 42.63 -17.88
CA GLU A 23 -36.63 43.00 -18.45
C GLU A 23 -36.33 44.50 -18.29
N LEU A 24 -37.31 45.37 -18.57
CA LEU A 24 -37.16 46.82 -18.44
C LEU A 24 -36.99 47.24 -16.98
N LEU A 25 -37.71 46.59 -16.06
CA LEU A 25 -37.57 46.79 -14.61
C LEU A 25 -36.18 46.36 -14.14
N ALA A 26 -35.68 45.20 -14.57
CA ALA A 26 -34.33 44.75 -14.25
C ALA A 26 -33.26 45.73 -14.76
N LYS A 27 -33.36 46.16 -16.02
CA LYS A 27 -32.45 47.16 -16.61
C LYS A 27 -32.50 48.51 -15.91
N ARG A 28 -33.70 48.96 -15.52
CA ARG A 28 -33.89 50.23 -14.79
C ARG A 28 -33.33 50.16 -13.38
N LEU A 29 -33.48 49.04 -12.68
CA LEU A 29 -32.89 48.81 -11.37
C LEU A 29 -31.36 48.74 -11.41
N ILE A 30 -30.81 48.20 -12.51
CA ILE A 30 -29.36 48.20 -12.76
C ILE A 30 -28.85 49.63 -12.98
N MET A 31 -29.57 50.46 -13.75
CA MET A 31 -29.15 51.85 -14.02
C MET A 31 -29.42 52.85 -12.89
N GLU A 32 -30.51 52.72 -12.14
CA GLU A 32 -30.85 53.64 -11.03
C GLU A 32 -29.86 53.55 -9.86
N ARG A 33 -29.03 52.51 -9.78
CA ARG A 33 -27.91 52.41 -8.84
C ARG A 33 -26.58 53.00 -9.30
N GLY A 34 -26.47 53.41 -10.56
CA GLY A 34 -25.30 54.14 -11.06
C GLY A 34 -25.13 55.54 -10.47
N GLY A 35 -26.05 55.98 -9.59
CA GLY A 35 -25.97 57.25 -8.89
C GLY A 35 -26.55 57.17 -7.48
N GLY A 36 -25.73 56.81 -6.49
CA GLY A 36 -26.02 57.09 -5.09
C GLY A 36 -25.71 55.95 -4.12
N ASN A 37 -24.83 56.24 -3.16
CA ASN A 37 -24.58 55.49 -1.93
C ASN A 37 -25.88 55.01 -1.29
N ASP A 38 -26.11 53.69 -1.24
CA ASP A 38 -26.84 53.04 -0.15
C ASP A 38 -26.59 51.51 -0.16
N ASP A 39 -26.17 51.02 1.01
CA ASP A 39 -25.86 49.64 1.40
C ASP A 39 -27.07 48.70 1.33
N VAL A 40 -27.55 48.44 0.12
CA VAL A 40 -28.31 47.23 -0.16
C VAL A 40 -27.40 46.37 -1.00
N ALA A 41 -26.50 45.63 -0.37
CA ALA A 41 -25.81 44.54 -1.04
C ALA A 41 -26.84 43.76 -1.86
N TRP A 42 -26.58 43.52 -3.15
CA TRP A 42 -27.25 42.43 -3.84
C TRP A 42 -26.86 41.19 -3.05
N GLY A 43 -27.65 40.87 -2.04
CA GLY A 43 -27.66 39.56 -1.44
C GLY A 43 -27.74 38.61 -2.62
N MET A 44 -26.66 37.87 -2.79
CA MET A 44 -26.57 36.60 -3.48
C MET A 44 -27.97 35.94 -3.47
N TYR A 45 -28.45 35.41 -4.60
CA TYR A 45 -29.62 34.50 -4.75
C TYR A 45 -30.76 34.87 -5.74
N HIS A 46 -30.85 36.07 -6.34
CA HIS A 46 -32.08 36.43 -7.10
C HIS A 46 -31.97 36.57 -8.63
N LEU A 47 -30.77 36.42 -9.22
CA LEU A 47 -30.61 36.37 -10.68
C LEU A 47 -31.06 35.02 -11.28
N ASP A 48 -30.91 33.93 -10.51
CA ASP A 48 -31.30 32.57 -10.88
C ASP A 48 -32.80 32.48 -11.23
N SER A 49 -33.66 33.14 -10.45
CA SER A 49 -35.11 33.17 -10.67
C SER A 49 -35.51 33.92 -11.95
N LEU A 50 -34.83 35.03 -12.24
CA LEU A 50 -35.07 35.82 -13.46
C LEU A 50 -34.58 35.07 -14.71
N ILE A 51 -33.37 34.49 -14.67
CA ILE A 51 -32.81 33.71 -15.77
C ILE A 51 -33.67 32.48 -16.06
N ASN A 52 -34.11 31.77 -15.02
CA ASN A 52 -35.02 30.64 -15.18
C ASN A 52 -36.39 31.06 -15.75
N TYR A 53 -36.95 32.20 -15.31
CA TYR A 53 -38.21 32.73 -15.84
C TYR A 53 -38.08 33.13 -17.32
N LEU A 54 -36.99 33.79 -17.71
CA LEU A 54 -36.71 34.14 -19.10
C LEU A 54 -36.49 32.88 -19.96
N ASN A 55 -35.81 31.86 -19.42
CA ASN A 55 -35.56 30.58 -20.09
C ASN A 55 -36.85 29.74 -20.29
N GLN A 56 -37.88 29.96 -19.47
CA GLN A 56 -39.19 29.34 -19.64
C GLN A 56 -40.09 30.06 -20.65
N LEU A 57 -39.82 31.33 -20.94
CA LEU A 57 -40.68 32.19 -21.77
C LEU A 57 -40.13 32.44 -23.18
N TYR A 58 -38.81 32.48 -23.33
CA TYR A 58 -38.12 32.72 -24.59
C TYR A 58 -37.33 31.48 -25.00
N SER A 59 -37.38 31.13 -26.28
CA SER A 59 -36.54 30.09 -26.88
C SER A 59 -35.53 30.71 -27.86
N ASP A 60 -34.45 29.99 -28.15
CA ASP A 60 -33.54 30.35 -29.24
C ASP A 60 -32.81 31.70 -29.03
N ASN A 61 -32.49 32.39 -30.12
CA ASN A 61 -31.68 33.61 -30.09
C ASN A 61 -32.35 34.75 -29.32
N GLU A 62 -33.68 34.75 -29.18
CA GLU A 62 -34.37 35.76 -28.39
C GLU A 62 -33.96 35.67 -26.92
N PHE A 63 -33.78 34.48 -26.36
CA PHE A 63 -33.29 34.32 -25.00
C PHE A 63 -31.84 34.83 -24.85
N VAL A 64 -30.98 34.48 -25.81
CA VAL A 64 -29.56 34.89 -25.83
C VAL A 64 -29.43 36.41 -25.90
N ASP A 65 -30.16 37.06 -26.80
CA ASP A 65 -30.13 38.52 -26.97
C ASP A 65 -30.63 39.25 -25.72
N LYS A 66 -31.63 38.69 -25.02
CA LYS A 66 -32.16 39.27 -23.79
C LYS A 66 -31.17 39.18 -22.65
N ILE A 67 -30.53 38.03 -22.48
CA ILE A 67 -29.49 37.81 -21.49
C ILE A 67 -28.26 38.71 -21.79
N LEU A 68 -27.81 38.78 -23.04
CA LEU A 68 -26.73 39.68 -23.43
C LEU A 68 -27.09 41.15 -23.26
N SER A 69 -28.34 41.54 -23.48
CA SER A 69 -28.79 42.91 -23.27
C SER A 69 -28.79 43.28 -21.78
N ILE A 70 -29.12 42.34 -20.89
CA ILE A 70 -28.98 42.50 -19.44
C ILE A 70 -27.50 42.65 -19.06
N VAL A 71 -26.62 41.78 -19.56
CA VAL A 71 -25.16 41.84 -19.33
C VAL A 71 -24.57 43.16 -19.84
N THR A 72 -24.97 43.62 -21.03
CA THR A 72 -24.55 44.91 -21.59
C THR A 72 -25.04 46.09 -20.73
N THR A 73 -26.17 45.94 -20.03
CA THR A 73 -26.68 46.97 -19.11
C THR A 73 -25.88 46.98 -17.80
N PHE A 74 -25.50 45.81 -17.28
CA PHE A 74 -24.56 45.70 -16.16
C PHE A 74 -23.20 46.35 -16.49
N GLU A 75 -22.72 46.12 -17.71
CA GLU A 75 -21.45 46.70 -18.19
C GLU A 75 -21.52 48.22 -18.39
N LYS A 76 -22.70 48.77 -18.74
CA LYS A 76 -22.91 50.21 -18.93
C LYS A 76 -23.18 50.97 -17.63
N ALA A 77 -23.73 50.30 -16.62
CA ALA A 77 -24.00 50.90 -15.31
C ALA A 77 -22.76 50.96 -14.40
N TYR A 78 -21.60 50.58 -14.93
CA TYR A 78 -20.33 50.53 -14.20
C TYR A 78 -19.83 51.95 -13.90
N VAL A 79 -19.79 52.31 -12.61
CA VAL A 79 -19.10 53.51 -12.10
C VAL A 79 -18.24 53.06 -10.92
N GLU A 80 -16.92 53.20 -11.11
CA GLU A 80 -15.74 53.07 -10.23
C GLU A 80 -15.66 52.05 -9.05
N ASP A 81 -16.71 51.38 -8.56
CA ASP A 81 -16.59 50.47 -7.40
C ASP A 81 -17.55 49.25 -7.36
N ILE A 82 -18.20 48.87 -8.47
CA ILE A 82 -19.16 47.73 -8.49
C ILE A 82 -18.78 46.68 -9.55
N GLU A 83 -18.17 45.55 -9.15
CA GLU A 83 -17.81 44.43 -10.05
C GLU A 83 -19.03 43.78 -10.74
N VAL A 84 -18.91 43.47 -12.05
CA VAL A 84 -19.92 42.70 -12.80
C VAL A 84 -19.89 41.21 -12.35
N PRO A 85 -21.02 40.59 -11.98
CA PRO A 85 -21.07 39.24 -11.40
C PRO A 85 -21.04 38.12 -12.45
N TYR A 86 -20.03 38.10 -13.33
CA TYR A 86 -19.89 37.13 -14.43
C TYR A 86 -19.99 35.67 -13.96
N LYS A 87 -19.31 35.31 -12.87
CA LYS A 87 -19.33 33.96 -12.28
C LYS A 87 -20.74 33.50 -11.90
N SER A 88 -21.54 34.39 -11.30
CA SER A 88 -22.91 34.05 -10.87
C SER A 88 -23.77 33.81 -12.10
N ILE A 89 -23.72 34.70 -13.09
CA ILE A 89 -24.53 34.62 -14.32
C ILE A 89 -24.24 33.32 -15.08
N ILE A 90 -22.96 32.98 -15.28
CA ILE A 90 -22.54 31.75 -15.96
C ILE A 90 -23.01 30.52 -15.18
N THR A 91 -22.87 30.52 -13.86
CA THR A 91 -23.34 29.40 -13.02
C THR A 91 -24.86 29.21 -13.13
N SER A 92 -25.64 30.28 -13.17
CA SER A 92 -27.11 30.24 -13.33
C SER A 92 -27.52 29.75 -14.71
N LEU A 93 -26.82 30.17 -15.77
CA LEU A 93 -27.05 29.71 -17.14
C LEU A 93 -26.72 28.21 -17.29
N CYS A 94 -25.64 27.74 -16.66
CA CYS A 94 -25.29 26.31 -16.65
C CYS A 94 -26.35 25.44 -15.93
N LYS A 95 -27.04 25.98 -14.92
CA LYS A 95 -28.14 25.27 -14.22
C LYS A 95 -29.39 25.09 -15.08
N CYS A 96 -29.58 25.89 -16.13
CA CYS A 96 -30.78 25.86 -16.97
C CYS A 96 -30.87 24.63 -17.90
N GLN A 97 -29.74 23.96 -18.18
CA GLN A 97 -29.64 22.75 -19.01
C GLN A 97 -30.26 22.85 -20.42
N THR A 98 -30.50 24.05 -20.94
CA THR A 98 -31.00 24.32 -22.30
C THR A 98 -29.86 24.72 -23.25
N ALA A 99 -30.00 24.42 -24.55
CA ALA A 99 -28.97 24.72 -25.56
C ALA A 99 -28.67 26.23 -25.65
N HIS A 100 -29.72 27.05 -25.60
CA HIS A 100 -29.65 28.51 -25.71
C HIS A 100 -28.96 29.16 -24.50
N ALA A 101 -29.07 28.55 -23.32
CA ALA A 101 -28.35 28.99 -22.13
C ALA A 101 -26.86 28.67 -22.18
N ALA A 102 -26.47 27.58 -22.85
CA ALA A 102 -25.05 27.28 -23.11
C ALA A 102 -24.42 28.30 -24.06
N THR A 103 -25.12 28.65 -25.16
CA THR A 103 -24.67 29.66 -26.13
C THR A 103 -24.55 31.05 -25.50
N ALA A 104 -25.50 31.43 -24.63
CA ALA A 104 -25.41 32.69 -23.90
C ALA A 104 -24.20 32.71 -22.94
N ALA A 105 -23.91 31.60 -22.26
CA ALA A 105 -22.76 31.51 -21.36
C ALA A 105 -21.42 31.62 -22.11
N GLU A 106 -21.30 31.01 -23.28
CA GLU A 106 -20.13 31.07 -24.16
C GLU A 106 -19.88 32.49 -24.70
N GLN A 107 -20.94 33.18 -25.16
CA GLN A 107 -20.81 34.56 -25.65
C GLN A 107 -20.45 35.56 -24.54
N ILE A 108 -20.89 35.31 -23.31
CA ILE A 108 -20.52 36.12 -22.14
C ILE A 108 -19.06 35.87 -21.75
N LEU A 109 -18.58 34.62 -21.81
CA LEU A 109 -17.18 34.26 -21.54
C LEU A 109 -16.22 34.88 -22.57
N ASN A 110 -16.53 34.76 -23.85
CA ASN A 110 -15.72 35.36 -24.91
C ASN A 110 -15.72 36.90 -24.82
N ARG A 111 -16.84 37.52 -24.42
CA ARG A 111 -16.90 38.96 -24.11
C ARG A 111 -16.05 39.37 -22.90
N PHE A 112 -15.91 38.51 -21.91
CA PHE A 112 -15.07 38.74 -20.75
C PHE A 112 -13.58 38.62 -21.12
N GLU A 113 -13.21 37.63 -21.94
CA GLU A 113 -11.84 37.41 -22.43
C GLU A 113 -11.38 38.48 -23.43
N THR A 114 -12.21 38.84 -24.42
CA THR A 114 -11.91 39.94 -25.35
C THR A 114 -11.73 41.30 -24.67
N ARG A 115 -12.28 41.50 -23.47
CA ARG A 115 -12.05 42.70 -22.65
C ARG A 115 -10.82 42.60 -21.74
N LEU A 116 -10.35 41.40 -21.46
CA LEU A 116 -9.04 41.20 -20.83
C LEU A 116 -7.91 41.44 -21.83
N ASP A 117 -8.14 41.14 -23.11
CA ASP A 117 -7.14 41.20 -24.18
C ASP A 117 -7.15 42.49 -25.02
N SER A 118 -8.16 43.37 -24.88
CA SER A 118 -8.21 44.61 -25.69
C SER A 118 -7.14 45.63 -25.25
N GLU A 119 -6.00 45.66 -25.97
CA GLU A 119 -4.94 46.67 -25.86
C GLU A 119 -5.26 47.99 -26.59
N ASP A 120 -6.39 48.10 -27.30
CA ASP A 120 -6.74 49.32 -28.04
C ASP A 120 -7.26 50.43 -27.13
N GLY A 121 -6.37 51.38 -26.83
CA GLY A 121 -6.58 52.56 -26.00
C GLY A 121 -7.59 53.58 -26.55
N THR A 122 -8.89 53.24 -26.55
CA THR A 122 -9.99 54.19 -26.82
C THR A 122 -11.12 54.19 -25.79
N VAL A 123 -10.99 53.47 -24.68
CA VAL A 123 -11.85 53.65 -23.49
C VAL A 123 -10.96 53.72 -22.24
N ASP A 124 -11.29 54.65 -21.35
CA ASP A 124 -10.45 55.24 -20.31
C ASP A 124 -9.48 54.32 -19.56
N THR A 125 -8.24 54.80 -19.52
CA THR A 125 -7.02 54.25 -18.94
C THR A 125 -6.98 54.26 -17.39
N ALA A 126 -8.08 53.87 -16.71
CA ALA A 126 -8.13 53.85 -15.24
C ALA A 126 -8.29 52.45 -14.59
N ASN A 127 -8.82 51.43 -15.26
CA ASN A 127 -9.19 50.17 -14.58
C ASN A 127 -8.38 48.96 -15.03
N LYS A 128 -7.08 48.98 -14.71
CA LYS A 128 -6.20 47.81 -14.75
C LYS A 128 -6.39 47.01 -13.44
N TYR A 129 -6.89 45.78 -13.57
CA TYR A 129 -6.96 44.71 -12.55
C TYR A 129 -7.89 44.90 -11.34
N PHE A 130 -8.90 44.04 -11.22
CA PHE A 130 -9.16 43.08 -10.14
C PHE A 130 -10.60 42.58 -10.28
N HIS A 131 -10.77 41.27 -10.49
CA HIS A 131 -12.06 40.61 -10.31
C HIS A 131 -11.88 39.56 -9.21
N SER A 132 -12.64 39.71 -8.14
CA SER A 132 -12.51 38.89 -6.92
C SER A 132 -12.81 37.39 -7.09
N ASN A 133 -13.33 36.94 -8.25
CA ASN A 133 -13.69 35.53 -8.47
C ASN A 133 -13.81 35.11 -9.96
N PRO A 134 -12.71 34.73 -10.65
CA PRO A 134 -12.75 34.26 -12.04
C PRO A 134 -13.47 32.90 -12.18
N PRO A 135 -14.07 32.59 -13.36
CA PRO A 135 -14.75 31.32 -13.60
C PRO A 135 -13.75 30.15 -13.50
N THR A 136 -14.01 29.19 -12.60
CA THR A 136 -13.08 28.12 -12.20
C THR A 136 -13.01 26.95 -13.19
N THR A 137 -11.93 26.18 -13.12
CA THR A 137 -11.57 25.01 -13.95
C THR A 137 -12.63 23.90 -14.02
N GLU A 138 -13.47 23.77 -12.99
CA GLU A 138 -14.57 22.79 -12.97
C GLU A 138 -15.70 23.13 -13.95
N THR A 139 -16.03 24.42 -14.08
CA THR A 139 -17.00 24.93 -15.07
C THR A 139 -16.47 24.79 -16.50
N TYR A 140 -15.15 24.92 -16.69
CA TYR A 140 -14.49 24.77 -17.98
C TYR A 140 -14.43 23.30 -18.46
N ASN A 141 -14.09 22.37 -17.56
CA ASN A 141 -14.05 20.93 -17.87
C ASN A 141 -15.44 20.37 -18.20
N ALA A 142 -16.50 20.90 -17.57
CA ALA A 142 -17.88 20.53 -17.88
C ALA A 142 -18.33 21.02 -19.26
N SER A 143 -17.85 22.18 -19.70
CA SER A 143 -18.12 22.75 -21.03
C SER A 143 -17.38 22.00 -22.14
N MET A 144 -16.10 21.68 -21.95
CA MET A 144 -15.29 20.91 -22.93
C MET A 144 -15.84 19.49 -23.16
N LEU A 145 -16.33 18.82 -22.11
CA LEU A 145 -16.91 17.47 -22.24
C LEU A 145 -18.29 17.48 -22.94
N LYS A 146 -18.99 18.62 -22.93
CA LYS A 146 -20.23 18.83 -23.69
C LYS A 146 -19.97 19.24 -25.14
N LEU A 147 -18.94 20.04 -25.39
CA LEU A 147 -18.49 20.45 -26.74
C LEU A 147 -18.01 19.29 -27.61
N GLN A 148 -17.56 18.19 -27.01
CA GLN A 148 -17.14 16.98 -27.76
C GLN A 148 -18.33 16.18 -28.36
N LYS A 149 -19.58 16.50 -28.00
CA LYS A 149 -20.75 15.73 -28.47
C LYS A 149 -21.60 16.39 -29.54
N GLU A 150 -21.62 17.70 -29.71
CA GLU A 150 -22.47 18.33 -30.75
C GLU A 150 -21.81 19.58 -31.38
N GLU A 151 -21.49 19.46 -32.68
CA GLU A 151 -21.33 20.48 -33.74
C GLU A 151 -20.86 21.91 -33.40
N TYR A 152 -19.55 22.13 -33.20
CA TYR A 152 -18.90 23.42 -33.49
C TYR A 152 -17.51 23.20 -34.11
N ALA A 153 -17.42 23.29 -35.44
CA ALA A 153 -16.23 22.99 -36.23
C ALA A 153 -15.16 24.13 -36.31
N ASN A 154 -15.25 25.19 -35.51
CA ASN A 154 -14.46 26.42 -35.72
C ASN A 154 -13.58 26.89 -34.53
N CYS A 155 -13.48 26.13 -33.43
CA CYS A 155 -12.52 26.41 -32.34
C CYS A 155 -11.44 25.32 -32.32
N GLU A 156 -10.35 25.56 -33.04
CA GLU A 156 -9.22 24.62 -33.14
C GLU A 156 -8.22 24.85 -31.99
N PRO A 157 -7.80 23.80 -31.25
CA PRO A 157 -6.91 23.94 -30.10
C PRO A 157 -5.47 24.28 -30.47
N ASP A 158 -4.81 25.12 -29.69
CA ASP A 158 -3.39 25.46 -29.83
C ASP A 158 -2.53 24.86 -28.71
N ILE A 159 -1.20 25.03 -28.80
CA ILE A 159 -0.26 24.55 -27.79
C ILE A 159 -0.54 25.08 -26.38
N VAL A 160 -1.08 26.30 -26.26
CA VAL A 160 -1.45 26.90 -24.96
C VAL A 160 -2.64 26.17 -24.36
N THR A 161 -3.64 25.84 -25.19
CA THR A 161 -4.81 25.03 -24.82
C THR A 161 -4.39 23.67 -24.30
N PHE A 162 -3.56 22.93 -25.05
CA PHE A 162 -3.04 21.62 -24.60
C PHE A 162 -2.17 21.72 -23.35
N THR A 163 -1.30 22.73 -23.26
CA THR A 163 -0.48 22.98 -22.06
C THR A 163 -1.37 23.15 -20.82
N LYS A 164 -2.41 23.99 -20.95
CA LYS A 164 -3.26 24.35 -19.81
C LYS A 164 -4.09 23.16 -19.34
N VAL A 165 -4.69 22.40 -20.26
CA VAL A 165 -5.48 21.20 -19.94
C VAL A 165 -4.60 20.13 -19.28
N LEU A 166 -3.42 19.85 -19.84
CA LEU A 166 -2.49 18.86 -19.26
C LEU A 166 -2.01 19.30 -17.86
N SER A 167 -1.75 20.59 -17.64
CA SER A 167 -1.35 21.10 -16.32
C SER A 167 -2.46 20.95 -15.27
N VAL A 168 -3.74 21.10 -15.67
CA VAL A 168 -4.89 20.90 -14.78
C VAL A 168 -5.07 19.43 -14.42
N LEU A 169 -4.90 18.53 -15.39
CA LEU A 169 -4.91 17.10 -15.15
C LEU A 169 -3.78 16.65 -14.20
N ALA A 170 -2.59 17.25 -14.33
CA ALA A 170 -1.47 17.02 -13.42
C ALA A 170 -1.81 17.41 -11.97
N MET A 171 -2.49 18.54 -11.76
CA MET A 171 -2.92 18.98 -10.42
C MET A 171 -3.99 18.05 -9.82
N GLY A 172 -4.85 17.45 -10.65
CA GLY A 172 -5.91 16.53 -10.21
C GLY A 172 -5.43 15.11 -9.86
N LYS A 173 -4.18 14.73 -10.20
CA LYS A 173 -3.52 13.44 -9.92
C LYS A 173 -4.28 12.14 -10.27
N SER A 174 -5.44 12.20 -10.93
CA SER A 174 -6.37 11.06 -10.99
C SER A 174 -6.66 10.51 -12.40
N ASP A 175 -6.24 11.19 -13.48
CA ASP A 175 -6.72 10.88 -14.85
C ASP A 175 -5.59 10.64 -15.86
N ALA A 176 -4.69 9.70 -15.58
CA ALA A 176 -3.58 9.34 -16.48
C ALA A 176 -4.05 8.89 -17.87
N GLY A 177 -5.18 8.17 -17.96
CA GLY A 177 -5.73 7.71 -19.25
C GLY A 177 -6.18 8.85 -20.16
N ARG A 178 -6.72 9.93 -19.60
CA ARG A 178 -7.13 11.12 -20.36
C ARG A 178 -5.93 11.94 -20.82
N ALA A 179 -4.90 12.06 -19.98
CA ALA A 179 -3.67 12.75 -20.34
C ALA A 179 -2.95 12.08 -21.53
N VAL A 180 -2.94 10.73 -21.56
CA VAL A 180 -2.43 9.93 -22.69
C VAL A 180 -3.24 10.20 -23.97
N GLN A 181 -4.57 10.18 -23.88
CA GLN A 181 -5.45 10.49 -25.02
C GLN A 181 -5.20 11.89 -25.60
N LEU A 182 -5.08 12.90 -24.74
CA LEU A 182 -4.82 14.28 -25.15
C LEU A 182 -3.45 14.44 -25.82
N LEU A 183 -2.43 13.72 -25.35
CA LEU A 183 -1.11 13.75 -25.99
C LEU A 183 -1.12 13.03 -27.34
N ASP A 184 -1.83 11.90 -27.45
CA ASP A 184 -2.00 11.19 -28.72
C ASP A 184 -2.77 12.05 -29.74
N GLU A 185 -3.80 12.78 -29.31
CA GLU A 185 -4.53 13.75 -30.13
C GLU A 185 -3.62 14.91 -30.56
N MET A 186 -2.82 15.45 -29.65
CA MET A 186 -1.83 16.50 -29.94
C MET A 186 -0.80 16.03 -30.98
N LEU A 187 -0.33 14.78 -30.89
CA LEU A 187 0.58 14.16 -31.87
C LEU A 187 -0.08 13.98 -33.24
N GLN A 188 -1.35 13.56 -33.29
CA GLN A 188 -2.11 13.41 -34.54
C GLN A 188 -2.31 14.75 -35.25
N LEU A 189 -2.70 15.79 -34.50
CA LEU A 189 -2.86 17.15 -35.05
C LEU A 189 -1.52 17.72 -35.53
N SER A 190 -0.42 17.47 -34.80
CA SER A 190 0.92 17.92 -35.20
C SER A 190 1.45 17.24 -36.46
N SER A 191 0.92 16.06 -36.81
CA SER A 191 1.30 15.31 -38.02
C SER A 191 0.52 15.75 -39.25
N ASN A 192 -0.49 16.61 -39.08
CA ASN A 192 -1.32 17.11 -40.16
C ASN A 192 -0.76 18.46 -40.66
N ASP A 193 -0.06 18.43 -41.81
CA ASP A 193 0.52 19.63 -42.43
C ASP A 193 -0.52 20.70 -42.83
N SER A 194 -1.81 20.36 -42.82
CA SER A 194 -2.92 21.29 -43.10
C SER A 194 -3.45 22.02 -41.86
N TYR A 195 -2.93 21.73 -40.67
CA TYR A 195 -3.37 22.35 -39.42
C TYR A 195 -2.76 23.74 -39.21
N LYS A 196 -3.57 24.70 -38.80
CA LYS A 196 -3.20 26.13 -38.83
C LYS A 196 -2.40 26.62 -37.61
N TYR A 197 -2.48 25.92 -36.47
CA TYR A 197 -1.91 26.37 -35.18
C TYR A 197 -0.74 25.48 -34.70
N ASP A 198 0.23 26.06 -33.96
CA ASP A 198 1.30 25.26 -33.33
C ASP A 198 0.69 24.34 -32.27
N VAL A 199 0.82 23.04 -32.48
CA VAL A 199 0.42 21.96 -31.55
C VAL A 199 1.56 20.95 -31.38
N ARG A 200 2.80 21.31 -31.72
CA ARG A 200 3.94 20.39 -31.59
C ARG A 200 4.23 20.09 -30.11
N PRO A 201 4.23 18.81 -29.67
CA PRO A 201 4.52 18.47 -28.29
C PRO A 201 5.97 18.78 -27.90
N ARG A 202 6.13 19.61 -26.87
CA ARG A 202 7.43 19.92 -26.22
C ARG A 202 7.69 19.03 -25.00
N ASN A 203 8.94 18.96 -24.53
CA ASN A 203 9.38 18.15 -23.38
C ASN A 203 8.42 18.23 -22.18
N LYS A 204 7.98 19.44 -21.78
CA LYS A 204 7.05 19.65 -20.65
C LYS A 204 5.76 18.81 -20.74
N HIS A 205 5.21 18.62 -21.95
CA HIS A 205 3.96 17.88 -22.15
C HIS A 205 4.19 16.38 -21.96
N PHE A 206 5.29 15.85 -22.50
CA PHE A 206 5.69 14.46 -22.29
C PHE A 206 5.99 14.19 -20.81
N ASN A 207 6.75 15.05 -20.14
CA ASN A 207 7.08 14.88 -18.72
C ASN A 207 5.83 14.90 -17.81
N ILE A 208 4.83 15.75 -18.10
CA ILE A 208 3.54 15.73 -17.39
C ILE A 208 2.82 14.40 -17.56
N VAL A 209 2.71 13.90 -18.80
CA VAL A 209 1.99 12.66 -19.11
C VAL A 209 2.73 11.45 -18.52
N LEU A 210 4.05 11.38 -18.66
CA LEU A 210 4.88 10.33 -18.06
C LEU A 210 4.78 10.35 -16.53
N GLY A 211 4.76 11.53 -15.91
CA GLY A 211 4.55 11.68 -14.46
C GLY A 211 3.20 11.11 -14.00
N LEU A 212 2.12 11.43 -14.73
CA LEU A 212 0.79 10.87 -14.46
C LEU A 212 0.73 9.36 -14.68
N MET A 213 1.43 8.84 -15.69
CA MET A 213 1.56 7.39 -15.92
C MET A 213 2.31 6.72 -14.77
N ALA A 214 3.38 7.36 -14.27
CA ALA A 214 4.15 6.88 -13.13
C ALA A 214 3.34 6.88 -11.84
N ASP A 215 2.45 7.85 -11.62
CA ASP A 215 1.61 7.97 -10.43
C ASP A 215 0.37 7.07 -10.42
N SER A 216 -0.04 6.57 -11.59
CA SER A 216 -1.24 5.72 -11.74
C SER A 216 -1.25 4.48 -10.83
N GLU A 217 -2.41 4.10 -10.29
CA GLU A 217 -2.54 2.96 -9.36
C GLU A 217 -2.03 1.63 -9.96
N THR A 218 -2.21 1.46 -11.28
CA THR A 218 -1.83 0.24 -12.00
C THR A 218 -0.81 0.54 -13.10
N VAL A 219 0.47 0.29 -12.80
CA VAL A 219 1.56 0.39 -13.78
C VAL A 219 1.94 -1.00 -14.25
N ASN A 220 1.67 -1.29 -15.53
CA ASN A 220 1.93 -2.59 -16.16
C ASN A 220 3.02 -2.48 -17.22
N LYS A 221 3.41 -3.62 -17.80
CA LYS A 221 4.38 -3.68 -18.91
C LYS A 221 3.93 -2.83 -20.10
N ASP A 222 2.64 -2.81 -20.43
CA ASP A 222 2.09 -2.02 -21.54
C ASP A 222 2.25 -0.51 -21.29
N THR A 223 2.10 -0.07 -20.04
CA THR A 223 2.35 1.33 -19.63
C THR A 223 3.81 1.70 -19.85
N LEU A 224 4.73 0.78 -19.54
CA LEU A 224 6.15 0.96 -19.77
C LEU A 224 6.50 0.99 -21.26
N GLU A 225 5.94 0.08 -22.07
CA GLU A 225 6.16 0.06 -23.53
C GLU A 225 5.70 1.36 -24.19
N LYS A 226 4.54 1.90 -23.77
CA LYS A 226 4.05 3.21 -24.22
C LYS A 226 4.95 4.36 -23.78
N ALA A 227 5.41 4.35 -22.52
CA ALA A 227 6.31 5.36 -22.00
C ALA A 227 7.65 5.37 -22.77
N THR A 228 8.22 4.19 -23.06
CA THR A 228 9.43 4.06 -23.88
C THR A 228 9.19 4.57 -25.31
N ALA A 229 8.03 4.28 -25.91
CA ALA A 229 7.68 4.78 -27.23
C ALA A 229 7.58 6.32 -27.26
N TYR A 230 7.06 6.96 -26.21
CA TYR A 230 7.03 8.42 -26.12
C TYR A 230 8.42 9.03 -26.04
N VAL A 231 9.35 8.43 -25.29
CA VAL A 231 10.74 8.91 -25.23
C VAL A 231 11.45 8.77 -26.59
N GLN A 232 11.22 7.67 -27.32
CA GLN A 232 11.73 7.51 -28.69
C GLN A 232 11.11 8.55 -29.64
N LEU A 233 9.81 8.85 -29.47
CA LEU A 233 9.14 9.91 -30.22
C LEU A 233 9.76 11.28 -29.95
N MET A 234 10.06 11.61 -28.69
CA MET A 234 10.76 12.84 -28.33
C MET A 234 12.10 12.98 -29.07
N GLU A 235 12.85 11.88 -29.25
CA GLU A 235 14.11 11.87 -30.01
C GLU A 235 13.89 12.11 -31.50
N THR A 236 12.94 11.41 -32.13
CA THR A 236 12.64 11.59 -33.56
C THR A 236 12.11 12.99 -33.90
N LEU A 237 11.36 13.62 -32.99
CA LEU A 237 10.86 14.99 -33.17
C LEU A 237 12.02 16.00 -33.20
N VAL A 238 13.11 15.72 -32.49
CA VAL A 238 14.31 16.58 -32.47
C VAL A 238 15.06 16.54 -33.80
N GLU A 239 15.13 15.37 -34.46
CA GLU A 239 15.78 15.24 -35.78
C GLU A 239 15.04 16.07 -36.85
N ARG A 240 13.70 16.05 -36.81
CA ARG A 240 12.85 16.89 -37.69
C ARG A 240 13.03 18.39 -37.45
N ASP A 241 13.12 18.80 -36.19
CA ASP A 241 13.36 20.20 -35.81
C ASP A 241 14.79 20.69 -36.19
N ALA A 242 15.72 19.78 -36.51
CA ALA A 242 17.05 20.11 -37.02
C ALA A 242 17.05 20.31 -38.55
N ASP A 243 16.30 19.48 -39.28
CA ASP A 243 16.12 19.61 -40.74
C ASP A 243 15.30 20.86 -41.12
N ASP A 244 14.29 21.23 -40.33
CA ASP A 244 13.49 22.46 -40.52
C ASP A 244 14.36 23.73 -40.32
N ARG A 245 15.36 23.68 -39.44
CA ARG A 245 16.27 24.81 -39.17
C ARG A 245 17.26 25.06 -40.32
N ILE A 246 17.77 24.01 -40.96
CA ILE A 246 18.68 24.12 -42.11
C ILE A 246 18.00 24.81 -43.31
N ASN A 247 16.67 24.72 -43.42
CA ASN A 247 15.89 25.39 -44.47
C ASN A 247 15.43 26.83 -44.11
N GLN A 248 15.59 27.29 -42.87
CA GLN A 248 15.15 28.62 -42.41
C GLN A 248 16.28 29.65 -42.27
N ASP A 249 17.55 29.24 -42.40
CA ASP A 249 18.73 30.12 -42.25
C ASP A 249 18.90 31.16 -43.38
N GLU A 250 18.12 31.12 -44.47
CA GLU A 250 18.09 32.19 -45.48
C GLU A 250 17.10 33.33 -45.19
N TYR A 251 16.24 33.23 -44.16
CA TYR A 251 15.18 34.23 -43.92
C TYR A 251 15.36 35.11 -42.66
N TYR A 252 16.19 34.70 -41.68
CA TYR A 252 16.30 35.39 -40.39
C TYR A 252 17.63 36.11 -40.13
N SER A 253 18.31 36.60 -41.17
CA SER A 253 19.51 37.46 -41.02
C SER A 253 19.20 38.94 -40.69
N SER A 254 17.99 39.28 -40.21
CA SER A 254 17.62 40.71 -40.11
C SER A 254 16.72 41.16 -38.94
N ASN A 255 16.52 40.37 -37.88
CA ASN A 255 15.83 40.85 -36.68
C ASN A 255 16.54 40.42 -35.37
N ASP A 256 17.64 41.09 -35.07
CA ASP A 256 18.31 41.10 -33.76
C ASP A 256 17.52 41.92 -32.72
N PHE A 257 16.28 41.52 -32.38
CA PHE A 257 15.52 42.22 -31.33
C PHE A 257 14.70 41.34 -30.36
N TYR A 258 14.85 40.01 -30.39
CA TYR A 258 14.25 39.14 -29.36
C TYR A 258 15.31 38.25 -28.74
N GLN A 259 16.24 38.88 -28.01
CA GLN A 259 17.05 38.18 -27.01
C GLN A 259 16.33 38.26 -25.66
N ASP A 260 16.07 37.09 -25.10
CA ASP A 260 15.86 36.80 -23.67
C ASP A 260 14.74 37.55 -22.92
N ASP A 261 13.55 36.94 -22.76
CA ASP A 261 12.84 36.96 -21.45
C ASP A 261 11.71 35.93 -21.23
N PHE A 262 11.23 35.21 -22.25
CA PHE A 262 10.25 34.13 -22.05
C PHE A 262 10.69 32.87 -22.81
N GLY A 263 11.17 31.87 -22.07
CA GLY A 263 11.76 30.61 -22.58
C GLY A 263 10.83 29.70 -23.41
N LEU A 264 10.27 30.22 -24.51
CA LEU A 264 9.40 29.53 -25.45
C LEU A 264 10.14 28.75 -26.54
N HIS A 265 11.47 28.64 -26.48
CA HIS A 265 12.25 27.67 -27.26
C HIS A 265 12.75 26.51 -26.38
N GLN A 266 11.82 25.79 -25.75
CA GLN A 266 12.16 24.54 -25.05
C GLN A 266 12.15 23.38 -26.06
N SER A 267 13.36 22.90 -26.35
CA SER A 267 13.68 21.68 -27.07
C SER A 267 12.76 20.49 -26.73
N SER A 268 12.42 19.69 -27.74
CA SER A 268 11.69 18.41 -27.58
C SER A 268 12.58 17.29 -27.00
N LYS A 269 13.87 17.57 -26.72
CA LYS A 269 14.84 16.59 -26.20
C LYS A 269 14.43 16.04 -24.84
N PRO A 270 14.58 14.71 -24.62
CA PRO A 270 14.51 14.11 -23.29
C PRO A 270 15.54 14.73 -22.33
N ASP A 271 15.15 14.90 -21.07
CA ASP A 271 16.04 15.35 -19.99
C ASP A 271 16.17 14.29 -18.88
N THR A 272 16.98 14.58 -17.87
CA THR A 272 17.12 13.72 -16.68
C THR A 272 15.76 13.39 -16.03
N VAL A 273 14.79 14.31 -16.04
CA VAL A 273 13.45 14.08 -15.46
C VAL A 273 12.68 13.04 -16.28
N THR A 274 12.75 13.12 -17.62
CA THR A 274 12.14 12.15 -18.53
C THR A 274 12.64 10.74 -18.24
N PHE A 275 13.96 10.55 -18.17
CA PHE A 275 14.54 9.23 -17.91
C PHE A 275 14.31 8.74 -16.48
N ASN A 276 14.42 9.60 -15.47
CA ASN A 276 14.10 9.25 -14.08
C ASN A 276 12.64 8.80 -13.92
N THR A 277 11.72 9.45 -14.63
CA THR A 277 10.30 9.06 -14.67
C THR A 277 10.12 7.71 -15.36
N LEU A 278 10.83 7.46 -16.46
CA LEU A 278 10.80 6.18 -17.17
C LEU A 278 11.34 5.02 -16.30
N ILE A 279 12.43 5.25 -15.56
CA ILE A 279 12.98 4.29 -14.60
C ILE A 279 11.97 4.02 -13.47
N SER A 280 11.26 5.04 -12.97
CA SER A 280 10.20 4.88 -11.96
C SER A 280 9.02 4.05 -12.48
N ILE A 281 8.61 4.27 -13.73
CA ILE A 281 7.59 3.43 -14.39
C ILE A 281 8.09 1.98 -14.50
N ALA A 282 9.36 1.76 -14.88
CA ALA A 282 9.94 0.42 -14.99
C ALA A 282 10.01 -0.32 -13.62
N ASP A 283 10.36 0.41 -12.55
CA ASP A 283 10.34 -0.08 -11.18
C ASP A 283 8.92 -0.53 -10.77
N ARG A 284 7.91 0.34 -10.96
CA ARG A 284 6.51 0.01 -10.64
C ARG A 284 5.96 -1.13 -11.51
N ALA A 285 6.38 -1.23 -12.76
CA ALA A 285 6.08 -2.33 -13.67
C ALA A 285 6.82 -3.64 -13.34
N ARG A 286 7.72 -3.63 -12.34
CA ARG A 286 8.57 -4.76 -11.91
C ARG A 286 9.49 -5.29 -13.01
N GLN A 287 10.02 -4.41 -13.86
CA GLN A 287 10.96 -4.71 -14.94
C GLN A 287 12.35 -4.12 -14.63
N PRO A 288 13.14 -4.75 -13.74
CA PRO A 288 14.41 -4.19 -13.30
C PRO A 288 15.50 -4.19 -14.39
N GLU A 289 15.46 -5.11 -15.36
CA GLU A 289 16.41 -5.12 -16.47
C GLU A 289 16.23 -3.93 -17.41
N ILE A 290 14.98 -3.56 -17.70
CA ILE A 290 14.69 -2.40 -18.54
C ILE A 290 15.12 -1.13 -17.79
N ALA A 291 14.89 -1.06 -16.46
CA ALA A 291 15.36 0.04 -15.64
C ALA A 291 16.91 0.17 -15.66
N GLU A 292 17.64 -0.96 -15.61
CA GLU A 292 19.10 -0.98 -15.73
C GLU A 292 19.58 -0.57 -17.13
N GLU A 293 18.91 -1.04 -18.19
CA GLU A 293 19.21 -0.65 -19.58
C GLU A 293 19.06 0.86 -19.81
N ILE A 294 17.98 1.45 -19.28
CA ILE A 294 17.74 2.90 -19.34
C ILE A 294 18.84 3.67 -18.61
N LEU A 295 19.25 3.21 -17.42
CA LEU A 295 20.32 3.85 -16.67
C LEU A 295 21.66 3.78 -17.40
N GLU A 296 21.99 2.65 -18.04
CA GLU A 296 23.20 2.52 -18.85
C GLU A 296 23.17 3.43 -20.08
N ASP A 297 21.99 3.64 -20.68
CA ASP A 297 21.81 4.61 -21.76
C ASP A 297 22.07 6.05 -21.27
N MET A 298 21.54 6.42 -20.10
CA MET A 298 21.84 7.73 -19.48
C MET A 298 23.34 7.93 -19.22
N ILE A 299 24.03 6.90 -18.72
CA ILE A 299 25.49 6.96 -18.43
C ILE A 299 26.29 7.16 -19.73
N LYS A 300 25.92 6.47 -20.82
CA LYS A 300 26.58 6.63 -22.13
C LYS A 300 26.38 8.04 -22.67
N ARG A 301 25.16 8.55 -22.68
CA ARG A 301 24.85 9.92 -23.16
C ARG A 301 25.58 11.00 -22.37
N SER A 302 25.64 10.84 -21.05
CA SER A 302 26.43 11.73 -20.19
C SER A 302 27.93 11.67 -20.52
N SER A 303 28.45 10.48 -20.86
CA SER A 303 29.87 10.31 -21.24
C SER A 303 30.17 10.88 -22.63
N ASP A 304 29.20 10.85 -23.53
CA ASP A 304 29.28 11.42 -24.89
C ASP A 304 29.14 12.97 -24.90
N GLY A 305 28.93 13.58 -23.72
CA GLY A 305 28.95 15.03 -23.54
C GLY A 305 27.58 15.69 -23.51
N ASP A 306 26.48 14.93 -23.44
CA ASP A 306 25.14 15.49 -23.26
C ASP A 306 24.97 16.02 -21.82
N LYS A 307 24.81 17.35 -21.69
CA LYS A 307 24.57 18.00 -20.40
C LYS A 307 23.11 17.97 -19.94
N MET A 308 22.17 17.62 -20.82
CA MET A 308 20.74 17.54 -20.48
C MET A 308 20.36 16.21 -19.81
N VAL A 309 21.14 15.16 -20.04
CA VAL A 309 20.90 13.81 -19.51
C VAL A 309 22.10 13.41 -18.66
N GLN A 310 21.99 13.64 -17.36
CA GLN A 310 22.98 13.20 -16.38
C GLN A 310 22.30 12.30 -15.34
N PRO A 311 22.84 11.09 -15.08
CA PRO A 311 22.34 10.25 -14.01
C PRO A 311 22.63 10.92 -12.65
N ASP A 312 21.70 10.78 -11.72
CA ASP A 312 21.83 11.29 -10.36
C ASP A 312 21.61 10.17 -9.33
N ILE A 313 21.76 10.49 -8.05
CA ILE A 313 21.45 9.57 -6.94
C ILE A 313 20.04 8.98 -7.08
N PHE A 314 19.06 9.75 -7.57
CA PHE A 314 17.69 9.28 -7.75
C PHE A 314 17.60 8.21 -8.86
N SER A 315 18.28 8.39 -9.99
CA SER A 315 18.36 7.39 -11.07
C SER A 315 18.87 6.05 -10.52
N PHE A 316 20.01 6.08 -9.82
CA PHE A 316 20.63 4.88 -9.24
C PHE A 316 19.77 4.24 -8.15
N ASN A 317 19.23 5.03 -7.21
CA ASN A 317 18.38 4.53 -6.13
C ASN A 317 17.10 3.90 -6.66
N THR A 318 16.50 4.47 -7.71
CA THR A 318 15.29 3.92 -8.31
C THR A 318 15.58 2.56 -8.95
N VAL A 319 16.68 2.40 -9.70
CA VAL A 319 17.10 1.10 -10.25
C VAL A 319 17.47 0.09 -9.16
N LEU A 320 18.19 0.51 -8.11
CA LEU A 320 18.48 -0.35 -6.95
C LEU A 320 17.19 -0.85 -6.28
N SER A 321 16.20 0.04 -6.15
CA SER A 321 14.89 -0.31 -5.57
C SER A 321 14.10 -1.26 -6.47
N ALA A 322 14.16 -1.09 -7.80
CA ALA A 322 13.57 -1.99 -8.79
C ALA A 322 14.13 -3.40 -8.67
N TRP A 323 15.46 -3.52 -8.61
CA TRP A 323 16.13 -4.80 -8.39
C TRP A 323 15.77 -5.40 -7.03
N SER A 324 15.79 -4.61 -5.96
CA SER A 324 15.48 -5.06 -4.60
C SER A 324 14.05 -5.59 -4.45
N ARG A 325 13.08 -5.04 -5.19
CA ARG A 325 11.68 -5.49 -5.17
C ARG A 325 11.40 -6.63 -6.14
N SER A 326 12.35 -6.94 -7.03
CA SER A 326 12.23 -8.06 -7.96
C SER A 326 12.34 -9.42 -7.25
N LYS A 327 11.65 -10.43 -7.79
CA LYS A 327 11.70 -11.81 -7.27
C LYS A 327 12.79 -12.66 -7.93
N LYS A 328 13.74 -12.03 -8.63
CA LYS A 328 14.77 -12.72 -9.42
C LYS A 328 15.86 -13.30 -8.50
N SER A 329 16.65 -14.24 -9.00
CA SER A 329 17.65 -14.96 -8.19
C SER A 329 19.00 -14.24 -8.10
N ASN A 330 19.29 -13.34 -9.04
CA ASN A 330 20.54 -12.60 -9.19
C ASN A 330 20.55 -11.23 -8.50
N VAL A 331 19.48 -10.85 -7.80
CA VAL A 331 19.27 -9.52 -7.20
C VAL A 331 20.49 -9.01 -6.43
N GLY A 332 21.00 -9.78 -5.46
CA GLY A 332 22.11 -9.33 -4.62
C GLY A 332 23.43 -9.07 -5.37
N VAL A 333 23.66 -9.72 -6.53
CA VAL A 333 24.85 -9.44 -7.35
C VAL A 333 24.63 -8.19 -8.18
N LYS A 334 23.44 -8.06 -8.79
CA LYS A 334 23.09 -6.89 -9.61
C LYS A 334 23.08 -5.60 -8.80
N THR A 335 22.49 -5.59 -7.61
CA THR A 335 22.52 -4.40 -6.76
C THR A 335 23.93 -4.05 -6.28
N ALA A 336 24.80 -5.04 -6.08
CA ALA A 336 26.20 -4.79 -5.71
C ALA A 336 27.02 -4.23 -6.89
N GLU A 337 26.77 -4.73 -8.12
CA GLU A 337 27.37 -4.22 -9.36
C GLU A 337 26.96 -2.75 -9.60
N ILE A 338 25.66 -2.44 -9.47
CA ILE A 338 25.15 -1.08 -9.61
C ILE A 338 25.75 -0.14 -8.55
N LEU A 339 25.89 -0.60 -7.31
CA LEU A 339 26.54 0.19 -6.26
C LEU A 339 28.03 0.44 -6.55
N HIS A 340 28.75 -0.56 -7.05
CA HIS A 340 30.15 -0.40 -7.46
C HIS A 340 30.27 0.61 -8.60
N ARG A 341 29.33 0.57 -9.56
CA ARG A 341 29.28 1.52 -10.66
C ARG A 341 29.05 2.95 -10.19
N MET A 342 28.14 3.12 -9.22
CA MET A 342 27.87 4.40 -8.57
C MET A 342 29.12 4.95 -7.87
N GLN A 343 29.91 4.08 -7.21
CA GLN A 343 31.19 4.45 -6.59
C GLN A 343 32.24 4.85 -7.63
N GLU A 344 32.40 4.09 -8.72
CA GLU A 344 33.34 4.40 -9.79
C GLU A 344 33.09 5.77 -10.44
N LEU A 345 31.83 6.14 -10.64
CA LEU A 345 31.48 7.44 -11.22
C LEU A 345 31.75 8.58 -10.23
N ALA A 346 31.47 8.36 -8.94
CA ALA A 346 31.81 9.32 -7.89
C ALA A 346 33.33 9.54 -7.79
N ASP A 347 34.13 8.47 -7.87
CA ASP A 347 35.60 8.52 -7.84
C ASP A 347 36.18 9.24 -9.07
N LYS A 348 35.48 9.21 -10.21
CA LYS A 348 35.83 9.95 -11.43
C LYS A 348 35.51 11.45 -11.35
N GLY A 349 34.90 11.90 -10.25
CA GLY A 349 34.63 13.32 -9.98
C GLY A 349 33.17 13.75 -10.17
N ASP A 350 32.25 12.82 -10.43
CA ASP A 350 30.82 13.14 -10.49
C ASP A 350 30.22 13.13 -9.08
N THR A 351 30.07 14.31 -8.48
CA THR A 351 29.52 14.44 -7.13
C THR A 351 28.03 14.12 -7.04
N ASN A 352 27.30 14.13 -8.16
CA ASN A 352 25.83 13.97 -8.18
C ASN A 352 25.37 12.52 -8.09
N VAL A 353 26.31 11.57 -8.18
CA VAL A 353 26.07 10.11 -8.14
C VAL A 353 26.71 9.45 -6.92
N LYS A 354 27.16 10.20 -5.91
CA LYS A 354 27.78 9.61 -4.71
C LYS A 354 26.76 8.77 -3.92
N PRO A 355 27.04 7.49 -3.58
CA PRO A 355 26.12 6.66 -2.81
C PRO A 355 25.73 7.30 -1.47
N ASP A 356 24.44 7.32 -1.17
CA ASP A 356 23.90 7.78 0.10
C ASP A 356 23.52 6.58 1.01
N ASN A 357 23.09 6.87 2.24
CA ASN A 357 22.61 5.84 3.16
C ASN A 357 21.45 5.00 2.55
N THR A 358 20.57 5.61 1.76
CA THR A 358 19.46 4.88 1.12
C THR A 358 19.93 3.90 0.04
N SER A 359 20.95 4.26 -0.75
CA SER A 359 21.60 3.37 -1.73
C SER A 359 22.15 2.13 -1.03
N LEU A 360 22.91 2.33 0.04
CA LEU A 360 23.62 1.28 0.77
C LEU A 360 22.65 0.38 1.55
N THR A 361 21.66 0.98 2.22
CA THR A 361 20.60 0.25 2.93
C THR A 361 19.72 -0.56 1.96
N THR A 362 19.44 -0.04 0.76
CA THR A 362 18.70 -0.78 -0.29
C THR A 362 19.46 -2.01 -0.76
N VAL A 363 20.78 -1.91 -0.95
CA VAL A 363 21.63 -3.06 -1.30
C VAL A 363 21.64 -4.10 -0.18
N ILE A 364 21.75 -3.68 1.08
CA ILE A 364 21.67 -4.61 2.23
C ILE A 364 20.31 -5.32 2.24
N ASN A 365 19.22 -4.59 2.02
CA ASN A 365 17.87 -5.17 1.97
C ASN A 365 17.72 -6.18 0.81
N SER A 366 18.31 -5.89 -0.35
CA SER A 366 18.34 -6.81 -1.48
C SER A 366 19.14 -8.10 -1.15
N LEU A 367 20.22 -7.98 -0.39
CA LEU A 367 21.03 -9.10 0.07
C LEU A 367 20.25 -10.01 1.01
N ILE A 368 19.35 -9.48 1.85
CA ILE A 368 18.45 -10.27 2.71
C ILE A 368 17.62 -11.24 1.85
N ALA A 369 17.04 -10.77 0.73
CA ALA A 369 16.24 -11.62 -0.17
C ALA A 369 17.04 -12.77 -0.78
N SER A 370 18.35 -12.57 -0.99
CA SER A 370 19.26 -13.58 -1.55
C SER A 370 19.96 -14.46 -0.49
N SER A 371 19.93 -14.06 0.78
CA SER A 371 20.72 -14.64 1.89
C SER A 371 20.39 -16.10 2.20
N GLY A 372 19.15 -16.54 1.95
CA GLY A 372 18.76 -17.96 2.10
C GLY A 372 19.39 -18.89 1.05
N LYS A 373 19.88 -18.34 -0.07
CA LYS A 373 20.51 -19.09 -1.17
C LYS A 373 22.02 -18.89 -1.22
N LYS A 374 22.50 -17.68 -0.90
CA LYS A 374 23.92 -17.32 -0.95
C LYS A 374 24.48 -17.19 0.45
N ARG A 375 25.45 -18.04 0.78
CA ARG A 375 26.13 -18.01 2.07
C ARG A 375 26.90 -16.71 2.30
N GLU A 376 27.37 -16.02 1.26
CA GLU A 376 28.26 -14.85 1.36
C GLU A 376 27.55 -13.51 1.60
N ALA A 377 26.24 -13.43 1.33
CA ALA A 377 25.43 -12.22 1.49
C ALA A 377 25.62 -11.48 2.83
N PRO A 378 25.63 -12.13 4.02
CA PRO A 378 25.85 -11.42 5.28
C PRO A 378 27.26 -10.82 5.41
N MET A 379 28.29 -11.44 4.82
CA MET A 379 29.67 -10.91 4.87
C MET A 379 29.80 -9.68 3.95
N GLN A 380 29.12 -9.69 2.81
CA GLN A 380 29.04 -8.53 1.92
C GLN A 380 28.30 -7.36 2.60
N ALA A 381 27.20 -7.64 3.29
CA ALA A 381 26.47 -6.62 4.05
C ALA A 381 27.33 -6.00 5.18
N GLU A 382 28.15 -6.80 5.88
CA GLU A 382 29.10 -6.28 6.88
C GLU A 382 30.17 -5.39 6.25
N GLN A 383 30.72 -5.77 5.09
CA GLN A 383 31.70 -4.94 4.38
C GLN A 383 31.11 -3.59 3.97
N ILE A 384 29.85 -3.56 3.56
CA ILE A 384 29.16 -2.31 3.20
C ILE A 384 29.04 -1.41 4.44
N ILE A 385 28.59 -1.94 5.58
CA ILE A 385 28.48 -1.15 6.82
C ILE A 385 29.85 -0.69 7.32
N GLN A 386 30.89 -1.52 7.25
CA GLN A 386 32.23 -1.09 7.61
C GLN A 386 32.70 0.11 6.77
N ARG A 387 32.42 0.10 5.46
CA ARG A 387 32.70 1.26 4.58
C ARG A 387 31.87 2.49 4.95
N MET A 388 30.62 2.31 5.40
CA MET A 388 29.79 3.40 5.90
C MET A 388 30.37 4.01 7.18
N GLU A 389 30.89 3.18 8.09
CA GLU A 389 31.51 3.62 9.34
C GLU A 389 32.87 4.32 9.13
N GLU A 390 33.66 3.86 8.16
CA GLU A 390 34.95 4.46 7.80
C GLU A 390 34.80 5.82 7.10
N ASN A 391 33.60 6.11 6.58
CA ASN A 391 33.33 7.37 5.89
C ASN A 391 33.17 8.52 6.89
N LYS A 392 33.80 9.66 6.59
CA LYS A 392 33.74 10.87 7.44
C LYS A 392 32.47 11.68 7.21
N ASP A 393 31.79 11.46 6.08
CA ASP A 393 30.57 12.15 5.70
C ASP A 393 29.38 11.68 6.55
N SER A 394 28.73 12.59 7.25
CA SER A 394 27.58 12.28 8.11
C SER A 394 26.41 11.71 7.31
N ALA A 395 26.24 12.09 6.04
CA ALA A 395 25.12 11.62 5.20
C ALA A 395 25.18 10.13 4.81
N ILE A 396 26.34 9.48 5.02
CA ILE A 396 26.61 8.09 4.59
C ILE A 396 26.76 7.17 5.82
N ARG A 397 26.62 7.71 7.03
CA ARG A 397 26.73 6.93 8.26
C ARG A 397 25.59 5.90 8.37
N PRO A 398 25.86 4.73 8.95
CA PRO A 398 24.83 3.73 9.16
C PRO A 398 23.85 4.20 10.25
N ASP A 399 22.57 3.98 10.01
CA ASP A 399 21.51 4.28 10.97
C ASP A 399 20.96 3.00 11.62
N ALA A 400 20.01 3.16 12.54
CA ALA A 400 19.33 2.03 13.18
C ALA A 400 18.67 1.06 12.18
N VAL A 401 18.18 1.55 11.04
CA VAL A 401 17.58 0.73 9.98
C VAL A 401 18.65 -0.11 9.29
N THR A 402 19.81 0.47 8.96
CA THR A 402 20.95 -0.21 8.34
C THR A 402 21.43 -1.38 9.19
N TYR A 403 21.67 -1.15 10.49
CA TYR A 403 22.09 -2.23 11.42
C TYR A 403 20.99 -3.28 11.61
N THR A 404 19.72 -2.87 11.69
CA THR A 404 18.58 -3.78 11.77
C THR A 404 18.47 -4.67 10.53
N SER A 405 18.71 -4.11 9.34
CA SER A 405 18.75 -4.86 8.08
C SER A 405 19.92 -5.84 8.03
N LEU A 406 21.09 -5.47 8.57
CA LEU A 406 22.22 -6.39 8.71
C LEU A 406 21.89 -7.58 9.62
N MET A 407 21.28 -7.34 10.77
CA MET A 407 20.82 -8.42 11.67
C MET A 407 19.83 -9.35 10.96
N LYS A 408 18.84 -8.79 10.24
CA LYS A 408 17.90 -9.58 9.43
C LYS A 408 18.61 -10.42 8.37
N CYS A 409 19.64 -9.88 7.70
CA CYS A 409 20.44 -10.61 6.71
C CYS A 409 21.16 -11.81 7.34
N TRP A 410 21.77 -11.63 8.52
CA TRP A 410 22.39 -12.72 9.27
C TRP A 410 21.38 -13.81 9.65
N ILE A 411 20.22 -13.43 10.17
CA ILE A 411 19.18 -14.39 10.59
C ILE A 411 18.66 -15.21 9.41
N GLN A 412 18.41 -14.56 8.27
CA GLN A 412 17.86 -15.20 7.08
C GLN A 412 18.87 -16.11 6.38
N SER A 413 20.18 -15.88 6.57
CA SER A 413 21.23 -16.77 6.08
C SER A 413 21.24 -18.16 6.74
N GLY A 414 20.59 -18.33 7.91
CA GLY A 414 20.53 -19.59 8.64
C GLY A 414 21.87 -20.09 9.17
N ARG A 415 22.92 -19.25 9.17
CA ARG A 415 24.25 -19.60 9.68
C ARG A 415 24.22 -19.86 11.19
N SER A 416 25.04 -20.80 11.67
CA SER A 416 25.14 -21.11 13.11
C SER A 416 25.61 -19.92 13.96
N LYS A 417 26.46 -19.05 13.40
CA LYS A 417 26.95 -17.83 14.06
C LYS A 417 25.95 -16.67 14.03
N ALA A 418 24.81 -16.80 13.33
CA ALA A 418 23.87 -15.69 13.12
C ALA A 418 23.35 -15.11 14.45
N MET A 419 23.08 -15.95 15.45
CA MET A 419 22.65 -15.48 16.77
C MET A 419 23.71 -14.59 17.43
N ASN A 420 24.95 -15.09 17.56
CA ASN A 420 26.01 -14.33 18.22
C ASN A 420 26.33 -13.04 17.49
N ARG A 421 26.39 -13.06 16.15
CA ARG A 421 26.60 -11.85 15.34
C ARG A 421 25.44 -10.86 15.47
N SER A 422 24.18 -11.32 15.52
CA SER A 422 23.05 -10.40 15.68
C SER A 422 23.08 -9.68 17.02
N ILE A 423 23.49 -10.36 18.10
CA ILE A 423 23.65 -9.73 19.42
C ILE A 423 24.83 -8.75 19.41
N GLU A 424 25.97 -9.14 18.82
CA GLU A 424 27.14 -8.26 18.69
C GLU A 424 26.83 -7.00 17.88
N ILE A 425 26.05 -7.11 16.80
CA ILE A 425 25.61 -5.96 16.01
C ILE A 425 24.69 -5.04 16.82
N LEU A 426 23.80 -5.60 17.65
CA LEU A 426 22.97 -4.81 18.55
C LEU A 426 23.82 -4.07 19.61
N ASP A 427 24.86 -4.73 20.13
CA ASP A 427 25.81 -4.10 21.06
C ASP A 427 26.59 -2.96 20.39
N ILE A 428 26.99 -3.14 19.12
CA ILE A 428 27.61 -2.09 18.32
C ILE A 428 26.65 -0.91 18.12
N LEU A 429 25.39 -1.18 17.75
CA LEU A 429 24.37 -0.14 17.58
C LEU A 429 24.19 0.71 18.84
N GLU A 430 24.07 0.07 20.01
CA GLU A 430 24.00 0.77 21.29
C GLU A 430 25.26 1.54 21.63
N GLN A 431 26.44 0.99 21.33
CA GLN A 431 27.70 1.66 21.56
C GLN A 431 27.78 2.94 20.72
N ARG A 432 27.43 2.88 19.43
CA ARG A 432 27.41 4.06 18.55
C ARG A 432 26.44 5.13 19.05
N TYR A 433 25.27 4.72 19.55
CA TYR A 433 24.33 5.66 20.17
C TYR A 433 24.94 6.36 21.41
N ARG A 434 25.63 5.60 22.28
CA ARG A 434 26.34 6.14 23.44
C ARG A 434 27.50 7.07 23.08
N GLU A 435 28.13 6.85 21.92
CA GLU A 435 29.18 7.72 21.37
C GLU A 435 28.63 9.05 20.80
N GLY A 436 27.30 9.25 20.81
CA GLY A 436 26.64 10.49 20.39
C GLY A 436 26.05 10.45 18.99
N HIS A 437 25.97 9.27 18.36
CA HIS A 437 25.29 9.12 17.06
C HIS A 437 23.78 8.91 17.25
N GLU A 438 23.01 10.00 17.21
CA GLU A 438 21.55 9.95 17.41
C GLU A 438 20.83 9.06 16.37
N GLU A 439 21.33 9.00 15.13
CA GLU A 439 20.82 8.15 14.04
C GLU A 439 20.89 6.64 14.37
N CYS A 440 21.78 6.25 15.28
CA CYS A 440 21.98 4.87 15.74
C CYS A 440 21.11 4.52 16.95
N LYS A 441 20.12 5.33 17.33
CA LYS A 441 19.25 5.03 18.47
C LYS A 441 18.56 3.65 18.28
N PRO A 442 18.79 2.67 19.17
CA PRO A 442 18.12 1.38 19.09
C PRO A 442 16.61 1.54 19.26
N ASP A 443 15.84 0.82 18.44
CA ASP A 443 14.38 0.80 18.53
C ASP A 443 13.86 -0.59 18.94
N ALA A 444 12.56 -0.68 19.26
CA ALA A 444 11.94 -1.96 19.58
C ALA A 444 12.04 -2.99 18.44
N LEU A 445 12.20 -2.56 17.18
CA LEU A 445 12.35 -3.46 16.04
C LEU A 445 13.72 -4.16 16.07
N ALA A 446 14.81 -3.43 16.31
CA ALA A 446 16.17 -3.95 16.43
C ALA A 446 16.25 -5.07 17.49
N TYR A 447 15.68 -4.81 18.67
CA TYR A 447 15.57 -5.79 19.75
C TYR A 447 14.74 -7.02 19.36
N ASN A 448 13.58 -6.83 18.72
CA ASN A 448 12.75 -7.93 18.28
C ASN A 448 13.42 -8.80 17.20
N VAL A 449 14.22 -8.19 16.32
CA VAL A 449 15.03 -8.90 15.33
C VAL A 449 16.09 -9.76 16.03
N ALA A 450 16.82 -9.21 17.01
CA ALA A 450 17.79 -9.97 17.80
C ALA A 450 17.13 -11.10 18.62
N LEU A 451 15.98 -10.86 19.24
CA LEU A 451 15.18 -11.89 19.93
C LEU A 451 14.77 -13.03 18.99
N ASN A 452 14.35 -12.70 17.77
CA ASN A 452 14.02 -13.70 16.75
C ASN A 452 15.25 -14.51 16.30
N ALA A 453 16.44 -13.87 16.25
CA ALA A 453 17.70 -14.57 16.00
C ALA A 453 17.97 -15.66 17.04
N ILE A 454 17.80 -15.31 18.32
CA ILE A 454 17.95 -16.23 19.45
C ILE A 454 16.88 -17.34 19.38
N ALA A 455 15.63 -16.98 19.05
CA ALA A 455 14.51 -17.92 18.95
C ALA A 455 14.64 -18.97 17.86
N LYS A 456 15.30 -18.64 16.75
CA LYS A 456 15.59 -19.56 15.65
C LYS A 456 16.78 -20.48 15.96
N ASN A 457 17.66 -20.08 16.88
CA ASN A 457 18.78 -20.91 17.27
C ASN A 457 18.33 -22.04 18.21
N LYS A 458 18.85 -23.26 17.97
CA LYS A 458 18.53 -24.47 18.75
C LYS A 458 19.47 -24.69 19.94
N ALA A 459 20.26 -23.69 20.31
CA ALA A 459 21.17 -23.79 21.43
C ALA A 459 20.40 -23.91 22.76
N PRO A 460 20.91 -24.67 23.74
CA PRO A 460 20.22 -24.91 25.01
C PRO A 460 20.11 -23.65 25.88
N ASP A 461 21.02 -22.70 25.70
CA ASP A 461 21.09 -21.40 26.39
C ASP A 461 20.29 -20.30 25.69
N SER A 462 19.68 -20.57 24.53
CA SER A 462 18.88 -19.59 23.79
C SER A 462 17.75 -18.99 24.64
N ALA A 463 17.11 -19.78 25.50
CA ALA A 463 15.99 -19.31 26.32
C ALA A 463 16.43 -18.28 27.38
N GLU A 464 17.53 -18.55 28.08
CA GLU A 464 18.10 -17.64 29.09
C GLU A 464 18.63 -16.35 28.44
N ARG A 465 19.30 -16.47 27.28
CA ARG A 465 19.76 -15.30 26.52
C ARG A 465 18.61 -14.44 26.00
N ALA A 466 17.52 -15.06 25.54
CA ALA A 466 16.34 -14.33 25.07
C ALA A 466 15.67 -13.56 26.23
N GLU A 467 15.57 -14.18 27.41
CA GLU A 467 15.06 -13.52 28.61
C GLU A 467 15.98 -12.37 29.08
N ALA A 468 17.29 -12.58 29.10
CA ALA A 468 18.26 -11.53 29.44
C ALA A 468 18.17 -10.32 28.48
N LEU A 469 17.97 -10.57 27.18
CA LEU A 469 17.82 -9.50 26.20
C LEU A 469 16.50 -8.74 26.35
N LEU A 470 15.40 -9.43 26.65
CA LEU A 470 14.12 -8.80 26.97
C LEU A 470 14.21 -7.97 28.24
N GLN A 471 14.93 -8.45 29.25
CA GLN A 471 15.15 -7.72 30.49
C GLN A 471 15.97 -6.44 30.26
N ARG A 472 17.03 -6.51 29.44
CA ARG A 472 17.79 -5.32 29.00
C ARG A 472 16.90 -4.29 28.30
N MET A 473 16.04 -4.73 27.38
CA MET A 473 15.07 -3.86 26.69
C MET A 473 14.12 -3.16 27.69
N ARG A 474 13.64 -3.88 28.70
CA ARG A 474 12.78 -3.32 29.76
C ARG A 474 13.50 -2.32 30.63
N GLU A 475 14.73 -2.60 31.02
CA GLU A 475 15.55 -1.70 31.84
C GLU A 475 15.78 -0.37 31.12
N GLN A 476 16.07 -0.40 29.81
CA GLN A 476 16.20 0.81 28.99
C GLN A 476 14.87 1.57 28.85
N TYR A 477 13.74 0.84 28.73
CA TYR A 477 12.42 1.46 28.74
C TYR A 477 12.12 2.20 30.06
N TYR A 478 12.33 1.55 31.20
CA TYR A 478 12.10 2.17 32.51
C TYR A 478 13.11 3.28 32.84
N ALA A 479 14.30 3.27 32.22
CA ALA A 479 15.28 4.36 32.29
C ALA A 479 14.83 5.63 31.54
N GLY A 480 13.74 5.57 30.77
CA GLY A 480 13.11 6.74 30.13
C GLY A 480 12.98 6.63 28.61
N ASP A 481 13.49 5.58 27.97
CA ASP A 481 13.41 5.43 26.53
C ASP A 481 12.09 4.76 26.09
N LYS A 482 11.09 5.60 25.80
CA LYS A 482 9.75 5.14 25.42
C LYS A 482 9.72 4.34 24.11
N ASP A 483 10.69 4.54 23.22
CA ASP A 483 10.75 3.87 21.91
C ASP A 483 11.16 2.40 22.03
N LEU A 484 11.70 2.02 23.19
CA LEU A 484 12.11 0.67 23.55
C LEU A 484 11.04 -0.09 24.34
N ALA A 485 9.79 0.37 24.34
CA ALA A 485 8.69 -0.34 24.98
C ALA A 485 8.57 -1.79 24.43
N PRO A 486 8.74 -2.82 25.27
CA PRO A 486 8.52 -4.20 24.86
C PRO A 486 7.08 -4.38 24.39
N ASN A 487 6.92 -5.08 23.28
CA ASN A 487 5.60 -5.33 22.68
C ASN A 487 5.21 -6.80 22.81
N VAL A 488 4.01 -7.13 22.35
CA VAL A 488 3.51 -8.51 22.32
C VAL A 488 4.47 -9.46 21.60
N SER A 489 5.09 -9.02 20.50
CA SER A 489 6.07 -9.83 19.76
C SER A 489 7.31 -10.15 20.60
N SER A 490 7.80 -9.20 21.39
CA SER A 490 8.96 -9.35 22.29
C SER A 490 8.70 -10.47 23.31
N PHE A 491 7.62 -10.35 24.08
CA PHE A 491 7.23 -11.34 25.10
C PHE A 491 6.94 -12.71 24.50
N THR A 492 6.11 -12.75 23.45
CA THR A 492 5.68 -14.02 22.85
C THR A 492 6.84 -14.77 22.18
N THR A 493 7.82 -14.05 21.63
CA THR A 493 9.05 -14.66 21.09
C THR A 493 9.83 -15.34 22.20
N VAL A 494 10.09 -14.66 23.32
CA VAL A 494 10.79 -15.23 24.48
C VAL A 494 10.02 -16.41 25.08
N MET A 495 8.71 -16.26 25.32
CA MET A 495 7.87 -17.36 25.80
C MET A 495 7.91 -18.58 24.86
N ALA A 496 7.90 -18.36 23.55
CA ALA A 496 8.03 -19.43 22.58
C ALA A 496 9.42 -20.07 22.58
N THR A 497 10.49 -19.30 22.85
CA THR A 497 11.84 -19.87 23.03
C THR A 497 11.91 -20.79 24.25
N TRP A 498 11.34 -20.37 25.38
CA TRP A 498 11.18 -21.20 26.58
C TRP A 498 10.37 -22.46 26.28
N ALA A 499 9.21 -22.32 25.63
CA ALA A 499 8.39 -23.48 25.25
C ALA A 499 9.13 -24.48 24.34
N ARG A 500 10.05 -24.01 23.47
CA ARG A 500 10.84 -24.89 22.59
C ARG A 500 12.04 -25.53 23.30
N SER A 501 12.57 -24.94 24.37
CA SER A 501 13.72 -25.48 25.11
C SER A 501 13.40 -26.80 25.83
N ARG A 502 12.12 -27.07 26.12
CA ARG A 502 11.62 -28.26 26.84
C ARG A 502 12.26 -28.46 28.21
N ARG A 503 12.82 -27.40 28.79
CA ARG A 503 13.33 -27.44 30.17
C ARG A 503 12.17 -27.52 31.16
N PRO A 504 12.37 -28.10 32.36
CA PRO A 504 11.32 -28.24 33.36
C PRO A 504 10.86 -26.89 33.96
N ASP A 505 11.73 -25.88 33.95
CA ASP A 505 11.45 -24.50 34.39
C ASP A 505 10.70 -23.67 33.35
N ALA A 506 10.73 -24.06 32.07
CA ALA A 506 10.18 -23.28 30.97
C ALA A 506 8.72 -22.86 31.14
N ALA A 507 7.87 -23.72 31.71
CA ALA A 507 6.47 -23.38 31.95
C ALA A 507 6.29 -22.32 33.05
N LYS A 508 7.10 -22.40 34.11
CA LYS A 508 7.11 -21.37 35.16
C LYS A 508 7.60 -20.03 34.62
N GLN A 509 8.60 -20.07 33.73
CA GLN A 509 9.09 -18.86 33.06
C GLN A 509 8.06 -18.23 32.15
N ALA A 510 7.36 -19.03 31.34
CA ALA A 510 6.28 -18.52 30.51
C ALA A 510 5.14 -17.91 31.35
N ASP A 511 4.79 -18.52 32.50
CA ASP A 511 3.80 -17.96 33.44
C ASP A 511 4.25 -16.62 34.04
N ARG A 512 5.53 -16.50 34.44
CA ARG A 512 6.10 -15.22 34.94
C ARG A 512 6.00 -14.14 33.87
N LEU A 513 6.49 -14.42 32.66
CA LEU A 513 6.47 -13.48 31.54
C LEU A 513 5.05 -13.05 31.16
N LEU A 514 4.06 -13.96 31.22
CA LEU A 514 2.67 -13.60 30.96
C LEU A 514 2.09 -12.68 32.04
N ASN A 515 2.45 -12.87 33.32
CA ASN A 515 2.02 -11.98 34.39
C ASN A 515 2.71 -10.61 34.28
N GLU A 516 4.00 -10.58 33.97
CA GLU A 516 4.73 -9.32 33.71
C GLU A 516 4.12 -8.53 32.54
N MET A 517 3.64 -9.22 31.52
CA MET A 517 2.92 -8.61 30.41
C MET A 517 1.59 -7.97 30.84
N HIS A 518 0.86 -8.58 31.79
CA HIS A 518 -0.33 -7.97 32.41
C HIS A 518 0.05 -6.75 33.25
N GLU A 519 1.08 -6.83 34.09
CA GLU A 519 1.57 -5.72 34.91
C GLU A 519 1.97 -4.51 34.03
N MET A 520 2.65 -4.75 32.91
CA MET A 520 3.00 -3.68 31.97
C MET A 520 1.76 -3.06 31.30
N HIS A 521 0.76 -3.87 30.96
CA HIS A 521 -0.50 -3.37 30.43
C HIS A 521 -1.24 -2.49 31.45
N GLU A 522 -1.34 -2.93 32.70
CA GLU A 522 -1.94 -2.18 33.81
C GLU A 522 -1.19 -0.88 34.11
N SER A 523 0.13 -0.86 33.93
CA SER A 523 0.95 0.35 34.08
C SER A 523 0.76 1.41 32.97
N GLY A 524 -0.06 1.12 31.96
CA GLY A 524 -0.40 2.05 30.87
C GLY A 524 0.29 1.77 29.53
N VAL A 525 1.05 0.67 29.41
CA VAL A 525 1.71 0.27 28.15
C VAL A 525 0.75 -0.58 27.31
N SER A 526 -0.08 0.06 26.50
CA SER A 526 -1.05 -0.63 25.63
C SER A 526 -0.41 -1.58 24.62
N VAL A 527 0.82 -1.27 24.18
CA VAL A 527 1.59 -2.07 23.20
C VAL A 527 1.99 -3.45 23.75
N ALA A 528 2.00 -3.61 25.08
CA ALA A 528 2.28 -4.86 25.78
C ALA A 528 1.01 -5.63 26.16
N ALA A 529 -0.18 -5.28 25.63
CA ALA A 529 -1.43 -5.95 26.01
C ALA A 529 -1.43 -7.45 25.67
N PRO A 530 -1.68 -8.35 26.66
CA PRO A 530 -1.79 -9.78 26.42
C PRO A 530 -2.85 -10.10 25.38
N ASN A 531 -2.50 -10.97 24.43
CA ASN A 531 -3.41 -11.43 23.39
C ASN A 531 -3.59 -12.95 23.41
N SER A 532 -4.47 -13.43 22.54
CA SER A 532 -4.75 -14.86 22.37
C SER A 532 -3.46 -15.68 22.16
N PHE A 533 -2.51 -15.17 21.37
CA PHE A 533 -1.24 -15.83 21.07
C PHE A 533 -0.32 -15.97 22.30
N ALA A 534 -0.24 -14.96 23.17
CA ALA A 534 0.53 -15.03 24.42
C ALA A 534 0.00 -16.12 25.35
N TYR A 535 -1.32 -16.21 25.52
CA TYR A 535 -1.97 -17.27 26.28
C TYR A 535 -1.75 -18.65 25.64
N SER A 536 -1.97 -18.80 24.33
CA SER A 536 -1.72 -20.07 23.62
C SER A 536 -0.27 -20.54 23.75
N THR A 537 0.69 -19.60 23.74
CA THR A 537 2.13 -19.89 23.89
C THR A 537 2.48 -20.31 25.30
N CYS A 538 1.86 -19.68 26.32
CA CYS A 538 2.02 -20.10 27.72
C CYS A 538 1.49 -21.52 27.96
N ILE A 539 0.29 -21.80 27.44
CA ILE A 539 -0.32 -23.15 27.50
C ILE A 539 0.57 -24.16 26.76
N LEU A 540 1.16 -23.79 25.62
CA LEU A 540 2.11 -24.64 24.89
C LEU A 540 3.36 -24.95 25.71
N ALA A 541 3.88 -23.98 26.47
CA ALA A 541 5.02 -24.20 27.36
C ALA A 541 4.67 -25.25 28.42
N TRP A 542 3.52 -25.11 29.09
CA TRP A 542 2.99 -26.12 30.02
C TRP A 542 2.83 -27.50 29.36
N ALA A 543 2.28 -27.56 28.15
CA ALA A 543 2.06 -28.80 27.42
C ALA A 543 3.36 -29.58 27.15
N LYS A 544 4.47 -28.87 26.91
CA LYS A 544 5.76 -29.48 26.57
C LYS A 544 6.60 -29.91 27.77
N THR A 545 6.35 -29.36 28.97
CA THR A 545 7.12 -29.73 30.18
C THR A 545 6.80 -31.12 30.71
N GLY A 546 5.58 -31.62 30.50
CA GLY A 546 5.14 -32.91 31.06
C GLY A 546 5.08 -32.93 32.59
N HIS A 547 4.99 -31.77 33.25
CA HIS A 547 4.85 -31.69 34.69
C HIS A 547 3.50 -32.28 35.17
N LYS A 548 3.46 -32.89 36.35
CA LYS A 548 2.24 -33.54 36.88
C LYS A 548 1.04 -32.57 36.96
N ASN A 549 1.28 -31.32 37.31
CA ASN A 549 0.23 -30.29 37.42
C ASN A 549 0.06 -29.45 36.14
N ALA A 550 0.70 -29.85 35.03
CA ALA A 550 0.64 -29.09 33.79
C ALA A 550 -0.78 -29.00 33.22
N GLY A 551 -1.57 -30.08 33.34
CA GLY A 551 -2.96 -30.11 32.88
C GLY A 551 -3.84 -29.09 33.62
N GLU A 552 -3.77 -29.08 34.96
CA GLU A 552 -4.56 -28.16 35.79
C GLU A 552 -4.20 -26.69 35.53
N ARG A 553 -2.91 -26.36 35.43
CA ARG A 553 -2.45 -25.01 35.12
C ARG A 553 -2.85 -24.56 33.71
N ALA A 554 -2.65 -25.42 32.71
CA ALA A 554 -3.08 -25.15 31.34
C ALA A 554 -4.59 -24.90 31.25
N GLU A 555 -5.40 -25.68 31.96
CA GLU A 555 -6.85 -25.49 32.01
C GLU A 555 -7.25 -24.21 32.76
N SER A 556 -6.56 -23.85 33.84
CA SER A 556 -6.77 -22.59 34.55
C SER A 556 -6.49 -21.37 33.66
N LEU A 557 -5.40 -21.41 32.87
CA LEU A 557 -5.08 -20.35 31.90
C LEU A 557 -6.14 -20.26 30.79
N LEU A 558 -6.63 -21.40 30.31
CA LEU A 558 -7.71 -21.44 29.31
C LEU A 558 -9.03 -20.89 29.88
N LYS A 559 -9.37 -21.19 31.14
CA LYS A 559 -10.54 -20.59 31.81
C LYS A 559 -10.39 -19.08 31.94
N ARG A 560 -9.20 -18.59 32.31
CA ARG A 560 -8.93 -17.15 32.37
C ARG A 560 -9.13 -16.49 31.00
N MET A 561 -8.68 -17.14 29.93
CA MET A 561 -8.86 -16.68 28.55
C MET A 561 -10.35 -16.59 28.15
N VAL A 562 -11.16 -17.60 28.50
CA VAL A 562 -12.62 -17.59 28.26
C VAL A 562 -13.31 -16.50 29.06
N LEU A 563 -12.92 -16.28 30.32
CA LEU A 563 -13.47 -15.20 31.15
C LEU A 563 -13.18 -13.82 30.54
N CYS A 564 -11.92 -13.55 30.17
CA CYS A 564 -11.56 -12.29 29.52
C CYS A 564 -12.33 -12.05 28.21
N HIS A 565 -12.56 -13.10 27.42
CA HIS A 565 -13.37 -12.97 26.20
C HIS A 565 -14.83 -12.61 26.52
N ASN A 566 -15.43 -13.26 27.53
CA ASN A 566 -16.80 -12.96 27.96
C ASN A 566 -16.93 -11.53 28.56
N ASP A 567 -15.86 -11.01 29.13
CA ASP A 567 -15.79 -9.64 29.67
C ASP A 567 -15.61 -8.57 28.55
N GLY A 568 -15.60 -8.96 27.28
CA GLY A 568 -15.51 -8.07 26.12
C GLY A 568 -14.10 -7.83 25.59
N PHE A 569 -13.09 -8.56 26.05
CA PHE A 569 -11.72 -8.50 25.50
C PHE A 569 -11.54 -9.47 24.33
N ASP A 570 -12.01 -9.08 23.14
CA ASP A 570 -11.93 -9.91 21.92
C ASP A 570 -10.51 -10.29 21.51
N ASN A 571 -9.51 -9.47 21.86
CA ASN A 571 -8.09 -9.77 21.61
C ASN A 571 -7.59 -11.02 22.36
N ILE A 572 -8.30 -11.48 23.39
CA ILE A 572 -7.98 -12.64 24.24
C ILE A 572 -8.95 -13.81 23.94
N ALA A 573 -9.58 -13.85 22.76
CA ALA A 573 -10.48 -14.94 22.41
C ALA A 573 -9.78 -16.32 22.35
N PRO A 574 -10.32 -17.37 22.99
CA PRO A 574 -9.82 -18.72 22.86
C PRO A 574 -9.96 -19.23 21.43
N ASN A 575 -9.01 -20.05 20.97
CA ASN A 575 -9.01 -20.61 19.63
C ASN A 575 -8.69 -22.11 19.66
N VAL A 576 -8.78 -22.78 18.50
CA VAL A 576 -8.42 -24.20 18.32
C VAL A 576 -7.05 -24.54 18.94
N ILE A 577 -6.06 -23.66 18.82
CA ILE A 577 -4.69 -23.88 19.30
C ILE A 577 -4.65 -23.87 20.84
N SER A 578 -5.30 -22.92 21.51
CA SER A 578 -5.38 -22.86 22.97
C SER A 578 -6.03 -24.10 23.56
N TYR A 579 -7.16 -24.54 23.00
CA TYR A 579 -7.85 -25.76 23.42
C TYR A 579 -7.00 -27.03 23.16
N THR A 580 -6.38 -27.12 21.99
CA THR A 580 -5.53 -28.26 21.62
C THR A 580 -4.30 -28.35 22.52
N ASN A 581 -3.63 -27.23 22.80
CA ASN A 581 -2.48 -27.20 23.71
C ASN A 581 -2.87 -27.58 25.15
N ALA A 582 -4.05 -27.17 25.62
CA ALA A 582 -4.54 -27.55 26.95
C ALA A 582 -4.81 -29.06 27.05
N MET A 583 -5.40 -29.66 26.00
CA MET A 583 -5.55 -31.11 25.91
C MET A 583 -4.19 -31.82 25.88
N GLU A 584 -3.22 -31.30 25.13
CA GLU A 584 -1.86 -31.84 25.11
C GLU A 584 -1.17 -31.77 26.48
N ALA A 585 -1.42 -30.71 27.27
CA ALA A 585 -0.90 -30.59 28.63
C ALA A 585 -1.49 -31.64 29.58
N TRP A 586 -2.79 -31.93 29.48
CA TRP A 586 -3.40 -33.05 30.21
C TRP A 586 -2.78 -34.39 29.83
N ILE A 587 -2.56 -34.65 28.55
CA ILE A 587 -1.88 -35.87 28.07
C ILE A 587 -0.46 -35.96 28.65
N GLY A 588 0.30 -34.85 28.62
CA GLY A 588 1.66 -34.78 29.15
C GLY A 588 1.75 -35.00 30.66
N SER A 589 0.71 -34.63 31.41
CA SER A 589 0.64 -34.76 32.88
C SER A 589 0.56 -36.21 33.37
N LYS A 590 0.09 -37.13 32.51
CA LYS A 590 -0.12 -38.57 32.82
C LYS A 590 -0.99 -38.83 34.06
N GLN A 591 -1.88 -37.90 34.42
CA GLN A 591 -2.83 -38.11 35.51
C GLN A 591 -3.91 -39.13 35.13
N PRO A 592 -4.48 -39.90 36.09
CA PRO A 592 -5.49 -40.92 35.80
C PRO A 592 -6.75 -40.35 35.12
N HIS A 593 -7.20 -39.18 35.56
CA HIS A 593 -8.39 -38.49 35.04
C HIS A 593 -8.10 -37.61 33.81
N ALA A 594 -6.88 -37.64 33.25
CA ALA A 594 -6.50 -36.80 32.13
C ALA A 594 -7.39 -37.03 30.89
N LEU A 595 -7.85 -38.27 30.66
CA LEU A 595 -8.74 -38.58 29.55
C LEU A 595 -10.11 -37.91 29.71
N GLU A 596 -10.71 -38.00 30.90
CA GLU A 596 -12.02 -37.39 31.19
C GLU A 596 -11.97 -35.87 31.02
N ARG A 597 -10.86 -35.24 31.43
CA ARG A 597 -10.67 -33.79 31.23
C ARG A 597 -10.52 -33.43 29.75
N VAL A 598 -9.76 -34.21 28.99
CA VAL A 598 -9.60 -34.01 27.55
C VAL A 598 -10.95 -34.13 26.83
N GLU A 599 -11.78 -35.11 27.20
CA GLU A 599 -13.14 -35.28 26.66
C GLU A 599 -14.04 -34.10 27.03
N SER A 600 -14.03 -33.67 28.29
CA SER A 600 -14.78 -32.48 28.75
C SER A 600 -14.36 -31.20 28.00
N ILE A 601 -13.07 -31.03 27.71
CA ILE A 601 -12.59 -29.89 26.93
C ILE A 601 -13.08 -29.98 25.47
N LEU A 602 -13.05 -31.16 24.85
CA LEU A 602 -13.59 -31.36 23.50
C LEU A 602 -15.10 -31.09 23.43
N GLU A 603 -15.86 -31.48 24.46
CA GLU A 603 -17.31 -31.22 24.51
C GLU A 603 -17.61 -29.73 24.55
N LYS A 604 -16.91 -28.96 25.41
CA LYS A 604 -17.02 -27.51 25.46
C LYS A 604 -16.70 -26.85 24.11
N MET A 605 -15.68 -27.36 23.43
CA MET A 605 -15.28 -26.88 22.11
C MET A 605 -16.39 -27.09 21.06
N ILE A 606 -17.07 -28.25 21.11
CA ILE A 606 -18.19 -28.57 20.22
C ILE A 606 -19.42 -27.72 20.55
N GLU A 607 -19.69 -27.47 21.82
CA GLU A 607 -20.79 -26.59 22.26
C GLU A 607 -20.58 -25.15 21.80
N GLN A 608 -19.38 -24.59 21.99
CA GLN A 608 -19.03 -23.23 21.53
C GLN A 608 -19.08 -23.11 20.00
N SER A 609 -18.64 -24.15 19.29
CA SER A 609 -18.76 -24.19 17.82
C SER A 609 -20.21 -24.21 17.35
N LYS A 610 -21.11 -24.92 18.05
CA LYS A 610 -22.55 -24.92 17.75
C LYS A 610 -23.22 -23.59 18.11
N ALA A 611 -22.68 -22.87 19.08
CA ALA A 611 -23.16 -21.54 19.47
C ALA A 611 -22.77 -20.44 18.47
N GLY A 612 -22.01 -20.76 17.41
CA GLY A 612 -21.67 -19.84 16.32
C GLY A 612 -20.22 -19.35 16.31
N ASP A 613 -19.37 -19.80 17.23
CA ASP A 613 -17.95 -19.44 17.23
C ASP A 613 -17.14 -20.35 16.29
N GLU A 614 -16.86 -19.86 15.08
CA GLU A 614 -16.06 -20.60 14.10
C GLU A 614 -14.59 -20.79 14.52
N ASN A 615 -14.04 -19.92 15.38
CA ASN A 615 -12.63 -19.95 15.77
C ASN A 615 -12.31 -21.06 16.78
N VAL A 616 -13.35 -21.62 17.40
CA VAL A 616 -13.26 -22.72 18.36
C VAL A 616 -13.70 -24.05 17.73
N ALA A 617 -14.03 -24.10 16.45
CA ALA A 617 -14.48 -25.34 15.81
C ALA A 617 -13.41 -26.46 15.85
N PRO A 618 -13.76 -27.67 16.30
CA PRO A 618 -12.82 -28.78 16.41
C PRO A 618 -12.32 -29.20 15.03
N THR A 619 -11.02 -29.44 14.93
CA THR A 619 -10.37 -29.86 13.69
C THR A 619 -9.90 -31.31 13.77
N THR A 620 -9.49 -31.88 12.64
CA THR A 620 -8.84 -33.20 12.61
C THR A 620 -7.65 -33.32 13.58
N THR A 621 -6.90 -32.24 13.81
CA THR A 621 -5.80 -32.26 14.79
C THR A 621 -6.30 -32.43 16.22
N THR A 622 -7.41 -31.79 16.56
CA THR A 622 -8.02 -31.89 17.89
C THR A 622 -8.49 -33.32 18.19
N PHE A 623 -9.19 -33.95 17.25
CA PHE A 623 -9.61 -35.35 17.39
C PHE A 623 -8.42 -36.32 17.47
N ASN A 624 -7.35 -36.06 16.73
CA ASN A 624 -6.11 -36.85 16.82
C ASN A 624 -5.44 -36.71 18.20
N VAL A 625 -5.55 -35.55 18.86
CA VAL A 625 -5.08 -35.35 20.25
C VAL A 625 -5.92 -36.18 21.23
N VAL A 626 -7.24 -36.25 21.06
CA VAL A 626 -8.09 -37.15 21.88
C VAL A 626 -7.73 -38.62 21.68
N LEU A 627 -7.51 -39.06 20.43
CA LEU A 627 -7.05 -40.43 20.16
C LEU A 627 -5.67 -40.71 20.80
N LYS A 628 -4.77 -39.71 20.79
CA LYS A 628 -3.48 -39.78 21.50
C LYS A 628 -3.68 -39.91 23.02
N ALA A 629 -4.67 -39.23 23.60
CA ALA A 629 -5.04 -39.37 25.01
C ALA A 629 -5.56 -40.78 25.34
N ILE A 630 -6.50 -41.30 24.54
CA ILE A 630 -7.05 -42.66 24.70
C ILE A 630 -5.93 -43.70 24.66
N ARG A 631 -4.97 -43.55 23.74
CA ARG A 631 -3.80 -44.44 23.64
C ARG A 631 -2.99 -44.50 24.94
N GLN A 632 -2.79 -43.36 25.60
CA GLN A 632 -1.96 -43.24 26.80
C GLN A 632 -2.73 -43.48 28.12
N SER A 633 -4.07 -43.40 28.10
CA SER A 633 -4.92 -43.68 29.26
C SER A 633 -4.76 -45.10 29.80
N SER A 634 -5.22 -45.39 31.02
CA SER A 634 -5.27 -46.76 31.60
C SER A 634 -6.65 -47.43 31.46
N GLU A 635 -7.57 -46.82 30.71
CA GLU A 635 -8.96 -47.27 30.59
C GLU A 635 -9.11 -48.68 29.99
N PRO A 636 -10.10 -49.48 30.45
CA PRO A 636 -10.50 -50.72 29.77
C PRO A 636 -11.19 -50.40 28.43
N LEU A 637 -11.10 -51.32 27.46
CA LEU A 637 -11.78 -51.21 26.15
C LEU A 637 -11.44 -49.95 25.31
N LYS A 638 -10.18 -49.49 25.35
CA LYS A 638 -9.68 -48.33 24.59
C LYS A 638 -10.04 -48.34 23.10
N HIS A 639 -10.10 -49.52 22.48
CA HIS A 639 -10.46 -49.69 21.07
C HIS A 639 -11.90 -49.27 20.78
N GLN A 640 -12.84 -49.53 21.69
CA GLN A 640 -14.25 -49.15 21.52
C GLN A 640 -14.43 -47.64 21.66
N LYS A 641 -13.79 -47.01 22.66
CA LYS A 641 -13.76 -45.54 22.79
C LYS A 641 -13.12 -44.88 21.56
N ALA A 642 -11.99 -45.41 21.06
CA ALA A 642 -11.36 -44.88 19.85
C ALA A 642 -12.27 -44.95 18.61
N LEU A 643 -13.03 -46.04 18.46
CA LEU A 643 -14.04 -46.18 17.39
C LEU A 643 -15.19 -45.18 17.54
N GLN A 644 -15.67 -44.95 18.77
CA GLN A 644 -16.71 -43.94 19.03
C GLN A 644 -16.25 -42.54 18.60
N VAL A 645 -15.01 -42.17 18.93
CA VAL A 645 -14.42 -40.87 18.53
C VAL A 645 -14.35 -40.76 17.00
N VAL A 646 -13.91 -41.80 16.29
CA VAL A 646 -13.86 -41.80 14.82
C VAL A 646 -15.24 -41.74 14.18
N ASN A 647 -16.23 -42.45 14.73
CA ASN A 647 -17.60 -42.42 14.24
C ASN A 647 -18.23 -41.03 14.44
N ARG A 648 -17.96 -40.38 15.59
CA ARG A 648 -18.36 -38.99 15.85
C ARG A 648 -17.72 -38.03 14.83
N MET A 649 -16.45 -38.25 14.51
CA MET A 649 -15.71 -37.48 13.51
C MET A 649 -16.32 -37.63 12.10
N LYS A 650 -16.71 -38.85 11.71
CA LYS A 650 -17.40 -39.13 10.43
C LYS A 650 -18.77 -38.47 10.36
N ALA A 651 -19.57 -38.58 11.43
CA ALA A 651 -20.88 -37.94 11.51
C ALA A 651 -20.79 -36.40 11.35
N MET A 652 -19.78 -35.77 11.96
CA MET A 652 -19.54 -34.33 11.80
C MET A 652 -19.14 -33.96 10.37
N TYR A 653 -18.33 -34.78 9.71
CA TYR A 653 -17.97 -34.58 8.30
C TYR A 653 -19.18 -34.74 7.37
N GLU A 654 -20.02 -35.74 7.60
CA GLU A 654 -21.25 -35.98 6.85
C GLU A 654 -22.28 -34.86 7.04
N SER A 655 -22.30 -34.21 8.21
CA SER A 655 -23.12 -33.02 8.48
C SER A 655 -22.65 -31.74 7.77
N GLY A 656 -21.52 -31.77 7.05
CA GLY A 656 -21.03 -30.67 6.23
C GLY A 656 -19.73 -30.00 6.71
N ASP A 657 -19.20 -30.36 7.89
CA ASP A 657 -17.94 -29.76 8.39
C ASP A 657 -16.71 -30.42 7.75
N LYS A 658 -16.21 -29.78 6.69
CA LYS A 658 -15.02 -30.23 5.95
C LYS A 658 -13.73 -30.21 6.79
N ARG A 659 -13.67 -29.48 7.91
CA ARG A 659 -12.47 -29.34 8.77
C ARG A 659 -12.17 -30.60 9.58
N VAL A 660 -13.16 -31.48 9.72
CA VAL A 660 -13.09 -32.69 10.55
C VAL A 660 -12.88 -33.96 9.72
N LYS A 661 -12.35 -33.87 8.50
CA LYS A 661 -12.14 -35.04 7.64
C LYS A 661 -11.09 -35.99 8.25
N PRO A 662 -11.42 -37.28 8.50
CA PRO A 662 -10.44 -38.27 8.97
C PRO A 662 -9.28 -38.41 7.99
N ASN A 663 -8.05 -38.39 8.50
CA ASN A 663 -6.84 -38.51 7.68
C ASN A 663 -6.07 -39.79 8.02
N VAL A 664 -4.99 -40.05 7.28
CA VAL A 664 -4.13 -41.23 7.48
C VAL A 664 -3.59 -41.28 8.93
N ALA A 665 -3.30 -40.13 9.55
CA ALA A 665 -2.83 -40.07 10.93
C ALA A 665 -3.90 -40.49 11.95
N THR A 666 -5.18 -40.18 11.70
CA THR A 666 -6.32 -40.63 12.50
C THR A 666 -6.40 -42.15 12.52
N TYR A 667 -6.41 -42.78 11.35
CA TYR A 667 -6.50 -44.24 11.24
C TYR A 667 -5.24 -44.96 11.76
N ASN A 668 -4.05 -44.38 11.57
CA ASN A 668 -2.81 -44.90 12.17
C ASN A 668 -2.86 -44.87 13.71
N SER A 669 -3.43 -43.82 14.30
CA SER A 669 -3.58 -43.71 15.75
C SER A 669 -4.54 -44.76 16.29
N VAL A 670 -5.67 -44.99 15.61
CA VAL A 670 -6.64 -46.03 15.97
C VAL A 670 -6.03 -47.43 15.83
N ARG A 671 -5.30 -47.67 14.74
CA ARG A 671 -4.58 -48.94 14.52
C ARG A 671 -3.59 -49.23 15.64
N ALA A 672 -2.85 -48.21 16.10
CA ALA A 672 -1.91 -48.35 17.22
C ALA A 672 -2.64 -48.72 18.53
N ILE A 673 -3.80 -48.12 18.80
CA ILE A 673 -4.63 -48.43 19.98
C ILE A 673 -5.13 -49.89 19.93
N MET A 674 -5.62 -50.34 18.76
CA MET A 674 -6.11 -51.72 18.58
C MET A 674 -5.02 -52.78 18.69
N PHE A 675 -3.82 -52.48 18.22
CA PHE A 675 -2.66 -53.35 18.37
C PHE A 675 -2.30 -53.54 19.85
N MET A 676 -2.33 -52.46 20.65
CA MET A 676 -2.06 -52.51 22.09
C MET A 676 -3.15 -53.28 22.87
N SER A 677 -4.39 -53.35 22.36
CA SER A 677 -5.49 -54.10 23.00
C SER A 677 -5.61 -55.57 22.58
N ARG A 678 -4.65 -56.12 21.83
CA ARG A 678 -4.63 -57.52 21.32
C ARG A 678 -5.90 -57.95 20.55
N SER A 679 -6.60 -57.01 19.93
CA SER A 679 -7.86 -57.29 19.22
C SER A 679 -7.60 -57.55 17.73
N CYS A 680 -7.16 -58.76 17.38
CA CYS A 680 -6.71 -59.10 16.01
C CYS A 680 -7.82 -59.05 14.93
N ILE A 681 -9.07 -59.35 15.29
CA ILE A 681 -10.19 -59.48 14.32
C ILE A 681 -10.56 -58.13 13.70
N PHE A 682 -10.45 -57.02 14.43
CA PHE A 682 -10.83 -55.69 13.96
C PHE A 682 -9.72 -54.94 13.20
N LEU A 683 -8.45 -55.38 13.33
CA LEU A 683 -7.33 -54.82 12.57
C LEU A 683 -7.49 -55.01 11.06
N ALA A 684 -8.14 -56.10 10.63
CA ALA A 684 -8.42 -56.37 9.21
C ALA A 684 -9.38 -55.34 8.59
N ASN A 685 -10.39 -54.91 9.35
CA ASN A 685 -11.44 -54.00 8.86
C ASN A 685 -10.92 -52.55 8.69
N ILE A 686 -10.05 -52.09 9.60
CA ILE A 686 -9.39 -50.78 9.45
C ILE A 686 -8.31 -50.81 8.37
N SER A 687 -7.60 -51.93 8.21
CA SER A 687 -6.62 -52.09 7.13
C SER A 687 -7.27 -52.00 5.75
N SER A 688 -8.50 -52.52 5.60
CA SER A 688 -9.34 -52.34 4.40
C SER A 688 -9.71 -50.88 4.13
N GLN A 689 -10.05 -50.10 5.17
CA GLN A 689 -10.34 -48.66 5.01
C GLN A 689 -9.08 -47.83 4.71
N LEU A 690 -7.92 -48.20 5.24
CA LEU A 690 -6.62 -47.60 4.89
C LEU A 690 -6.19 -47.92 3.45
N LEU A 691 -6.54 -49.11 2.94
CA LEU A 691 -6.27 -49.54 1.56
C LEU A 691 -6.99 -48.68 0.51
N GLN A 692 -8.10 -48.02 0.85
CA GLN A 692 -8.77 -47.06 -0.04
C GLN A 692 -8.00 -45.73 -0.22
N PHE A 693 -7.01 -45.42 0.63
CA PHE A 693 -6.31 -44.12 0.64
C PHE A 693 -4.85 -44.15 0.16
N SER A 694 -4.22 -45.31 -0.07
CA SER A 694 -2.87 -45.36 -0.64
C SER A 694 -2.52 -46.69 -1.31
N SER A 695 -2.21 -46.66 -2.60
CA SER A 695 -1.66 -47.76 -3.40
C SER A 695 -0.21 -48.14 -3.05
N SER A 696 0.51 -47.33 -2.28
CA SER A 696 1.95 -47.52 -2.02
C SER A 696 2.29 -48.31 -0.74
N LEU A 697 1.32 -48.59 0.14
CA LEU A 697 1.56 -49.27 1.42
C LEU A 697 1.48 -50.81 1.33
N LEU A 698 1.34 -51.36 0.11
CA LEU A 698 1.18 -52.79 -0.17
C LEU A 698 2.51 -53.57 0.00
N VAL A 699 3.65 -52.88 -0.11
CA VAL A 699 4.98 -53.52 -0.11
C VAL A 699 5.52 -53.78 1.30
N HIS A 700 5.13 -52.97 2.29
CA HIS A 700 5.61 -53.13 3.67
C HIS A 700 4.73 -54.04 4.53
N THR A 701 3.44 -54.16 4.22
CA THR A 701 2.48 -54.98 4.99
C THR A 701 2.65 -56.47 4.74
N LEU A 702 3.06 -56.90 3.55
CA LEU A 702 3.30 -58.32 3.22
C LEU A 702 4.61 -58.89 3.82
N LYS A 703 5.58 -58.04 4.19
CA LYS A 703 6.88 -58.50 4.73
C LYS A 703 6.93 -58.66 6.26
N ALA A 704 5.91 -58.21 6.99
CA ALA A 704 5.94 -58.16 8.46
C ALA A 704 4.99 -59.17 9.15
N MET A 705 4.32 -60.05 8.41
CA MET A 705 3.57 -61.15 9.02
C MET A 705 4.53 -62.30 9.35
N PRO A 706 4.62 -62.76 10.62
CA PRO A 706 5.33 -63.99 10.94
C PRO A 706 4.58 -65.17 10.33
N GLN A 707 5.25 -65.98 9.52
CA GLN A 707 4.66 -67.21 9.01
C GLN A 707 4.34 -68.18 10.16
N PRO A 708 3.15 -68.80 10.18
CA PRO A 708 2.84 -69.80 11.20
C PRO A 708 3.67 -71.06 10.96
N ASN A 709 4.53 -71.39 11.93
CA ASN A 709 5.21 -72.68 12.00
C ASN A 709 4.17 -73.80 12.05
N LEU A 710 4.06 -74.56 10.96
CA LEU A 710 3.37 -75.85 10.92
C LEU A 710 4.26 -76.89 11.60
N LEU A 711 3.85 -77.35 12.78
CA LEU A 711 4.18 -78.70 13.26
C LEU A 711 2.87 -79.43 13.57
N PRO A 712 2.69 -80.66 13.06
CA PRO A 712 1.44 -81.41 13.17
C PRO A 712 1.36 -82.13 14.51
N PHE A 713 0.24 -82.03 15.20
CA PHE A 713 -0.11 -82.96 16.29
C PHE A 713 -1.08 -84.03 15.76
N PRO A 714 -0.86 -85.30 16.10
CA PRO A 714 -1.66 -86.42 15.60
C PRO A 714 -2.96 -86.57 16.39
N TRP A 715 -3.93 -87.17 15.72
CA TRP A 715 -5.24 -87.52 16.23
C TRP A 715 -5.13 -88.64 17.28
N TYR A 716 -5.80 -88.46 18.42
CA TYR A 716 -6.93 -89.31 18.84
C TYR A 716 -7.83 -88.55 19.83
#